data_AF-A0A817K4K8-F1
#
_entry.id   AF-A0A817K4K8-F1
#
_cell.length_a   1.000
_cell.length_b   1.000
_cell.length_c   1.000
_cell.angle_alpha   90.00
_cell.angle_beta   90.00
_cell.angle_gamma   90.00
#
_symmetry.space_group_name_H-M   'P 1'
#
loop_
_entity.id
_entity.type
_entity.pdbx_description
1 polymer ?
#
loop_
_entity_poly.entity_id
_entity_poly.type
_entity_poly.pdbx_seq_one_letter_code
_entity_poly.pdbx_strand_id
1 'polypeptide(L)'
;MGFTTSKFLDGSASTDSLTKNTGSSLNKLPNTRQNTLDSINNKFAIVWLDTSVNDADIIHRNSVARCRRISVLINTFINVDECLQYLTKMKETKILMIIAGNCVKEIWSRIKSMKHIHSVYIITDDDDDQKKEYSKQEYEKVKGIFDRVDPIFGLLKRDTRHIEQDLLGISIVIPSDDYLKQELRQLNSLFLYWFLVRQIILDVKYDDGAHKSLAEFCRSHFTENSKELKIIDEYENNYHDHSPIWWYTRQCFLYVMLNRAIHTQDIEVIIKLAPFIQDLHRNIEEIETSNETSTVLYRSQITSNDDFEKMKGTEGHLLSFHNFMLANSNYKTALDDARRARGNANSVALLFRIEVDSSQKSTCFTPLKDTSYLKDQENNFLFSMQSIFRTSEIKQIENQVWQITLKLTKINDKQLISLKELVHEKTQNVSQWHQLAKLMALLHEFDHAKEIYHVLLSLLPTTESSKMCHIYNELGIICDETGDYRLALAFYQKALEIQRKSSRSNHYSLSTVYNNIGEIQRELGDYFAALSCHQKTLSIKQKILSPHHLSLATTYNNLGLANQSLGEFATALEFYGKSLDIKRKVLSPTHIDLAITYNNMGELQREMGKYAAALKYFEKGLQIRLKTCSPYDSSLAITYNNIGLIHREQGDYNQAIVYFRKSLEIKQKTFTSNHPSLAISYINIGEIHQLLGEFSEAISSYEKALEIQEKAYSINHPDLAITYNNLGVVHQLLGNYPSGLSFYQKALKIRQKSLPSNHPALATSYNNIGHVSQLMGDNNAALEYYQKTKSVQEKCLGPNHPSLAVTFNNLGDIQRTLGNHKRALGLYEKSLEIKKKSLASNHPALSVTYNNIGVVYQTMQKHALALEHYKKALENQQKNFPLDHPEIALSYYNIGTAHQSIKQYSIALENYEKALKIHEKTLSANHPDLAHIYNSTATAYFHMGQYQKALEHEQRAVDISIQSLPPDHPHLQTFKLHLQRIQSELEVK
;
A
#
# COMPACT_ATOMS: atom_id res chain seq x y z
N MET A 1 -44.38 20.54 19.73
CA MET A 1 -45.78 20.50 19.25
C MET A 1 -45.89 19.25 18.39
N GLY A 2 -46.32 18.10 18.94
CA GLY A 2 -47.74 17.67 19.03
C GLY A 2 -48.12 17.02 17.68
N PHE A 3 -48.62 15.79 17.52
CA PHE A 3 -49.30 14.81 18.37
C PHE A 3 -49.20 13.41 17.67
N THR A 4 -49.07 12.33 18.48
CA THR A 4 -49.82 11.03 18.53
C THR A 4 -50.60 10.52 17.28
N THR A 5 -50.90 9.24 17.00
CA THR A 5 -50.95 7.97 17.76
C THR A 5 -51.39 6.79 16.85
N SER A 6 -51.03 5.57 17.28
CA SER A 6 -51.69 4.22 17.26
C SER A 6 -52.68 3.80 16.15
N LYS A 7 -52.59 2.60 15.53
CA LYS A 7 -52.71 1.19 16.02
C LYS A 7 -54.16 0.69 16.26
N PHE A 8 -54.44 -0.51 15.71
CA PHE A 8 -55.44 -1.54 16.13
C PHE A 8 -56.94 -1.27 15.83
N LEU A 9 -57.87 -2.21 15.60
CA LEU A 9 -58.10 -3.64 15.94
C LEU A 9 -58.96 -4.35 14.84
N ASP A 10 -58.85 -5.67 14.68
CA ASP A 10 -59.85 -6.74 14.98
C ASP A 10 -60.80 -7.13 13.84
N GLY A 11 -61.19 -8.42 13.81
CA GLY A 11 -62.45 -8.83 13.19
C GLY A 11 -62.46 -10.20 12.53
N SER A 12 -62.58 -11.22 13.38
CA SER A 12 -63.15 -12.58 13.19
C SER A 12 -64.17 -12.85 12.07
N ALA A 13 -64.29 -14.17 11.80
CA ALA A 13 -65.45 -14.93 11.29
C ALA A 13 -65.67 -14.92 9.76
N SER A 14 -66.07 -16.00 9.09
CA SER A 14 -66.42 -17.39 9.42
C SER A 14 -66.72 -18.14 8.11
N THR A 15 -66.66 -19.49 8.14
CA THR A 15 -67.54 -20.46 7.44
C THR A 15 -67.73 -20.31 5.93
N ASP A 16 -67.38 -21.27 5.06
CA ASP A 16 -67.90 -22.63 4.88
C ASP A 16 -67.36 -23.07 3.50
N SER A 17 -67.30 -24.30 3.02
CA SER A 17 -67.44 -25.67 3.51
C SER A 17 -67.17 -26.56 2.27
N LEU A 18 -66.73 -27.81 2.51
CA LEU A 18 -67.00 -29.01 1.69
C LEU A 18 -66.43 -29.06 0.25
N THR A 19 -65.55 -30.01 -0.11
CA THR A 19 -65.86 -31.45 -0.12
C THR A 19 -64.58 -32.29 -0.26
N LYS A 20 -64.62 -33.47 0.37
CA LYS A 20 -63.67 -34.58 0.26
C LYS A 20 -63.85 -35.32 -1.08
N ASN A 21 -62.76 -35.84 -1.66
CA ASN A 21 -62.67 -37.26 -2.00
C ASN A 21 -61.24 -37.72 -2.34
N THR A 22 -60.78 -38.66 -1.51
CA THR A 22 -60.03 -39.90 -1.77
C THR A 22 -59.42 -40.16 -3.14
N GLY A 23 -58.17 -40.65 -3.15
CA GLY A 23 -57.60 -41.36 -4.30
C GLY A 23 -56.08 -41.47 -4.28
N SER A 24 -55.55 -42.47 -3.59
CA SER A 24 -54.17 -42.94 -3.77
C SER A 24 -53.92 -43.41 -5.20
N SER A 25 -52.92 -42.86 -5.88
CA SER A 25 -52.16 -43.62 -6.89
C SER A 25 -50.81 -42.96 -7.14
N LEU A 26 -49.75 -43.76 -7.01
CA LEU A 26 -48.46 -43.49 -7.61
C LEU A 26 -48.68 -43.12 -9.07
N ASN A 27 -48.20 -41.96 -9.51
CA ASN A 27 -48.00 -41.71 -10.93
C ASN A 27 -46.68 -40.99 -11.17
N LYS A 28 -45.81 -41.75 -11.82
CA LYS A 28 -44.55 -41.36 -12.45
C LYS A 28 -44.72 -40.05 -13.23
N LEU A 29 -43.80 -39.11 -13.03
CA LEU A 29 -43.61 -38.00 -13.97
C LEU A 29 -42.93 -38.52 -15.25
N PRO A 30 -43.23 -37.96 -16.43
CA PRO A 30 -42.90 -38.58 -17.71
C PRO A 30 -41.43 -38.42 -18.06
N ASN A 31 -40.79 -39.53 -18.36
CA ASN A 31 -39.57 -39.58 -19.16
C ASN A 31 -39.91 -39.30 -20.63
N THR A 32 -39.13 -38.40 -21.25
CA THR A 32 -38.61 -38.38 -22.64
C THR A 32 -38.79 -37.06 -23.40
N ARG A 33 -37.64 -36.44 -23.69
CA ARG A 33 -37.16 -35.88 -24.97
C ARG A 33 -35.80 -35.24 -24.63
N GLN A 34 -34.67 -35.94 -24.76
CA GLN A 34 -33.90 -36.01 -26.01
C GLN A 34 -34.13 -34.78 -26.90
N ASN A 35 -33.55 -33.66 -26.47
CA ASN A 35 -32.86 -32.71 -27.33
C ASN A 35 -31.64 -32.21 -26.55
N THR A 36 -30.48 -32.62 -27.04
CA THR A 36 -29.23 -31.84 -27.09
C THR A 36 -29.24 -30.49 -26.38
N LEU A 37 -28.29 -30.28 -25.46
CA LEU A 37 -27.40 -29.11 -25.41
C LEU A 37 -27.95 -27.74 -25.90
N ASP A 38 -29.20 -27.42 -25.60
CA ASP A 38 -29.80 -26.10 -25.80
C ASP A 38 -29.68 -25.31 -24.49
N SER A 39 -28.48 -25.27 -23.92
CA SER A 39 -28.06 -24.22 -22.99
C SER A 39 -27.85 -22.93 -23.79
N ILE A 40 -28.93 -22.43 -24.42
CA ILE A 40 -28.89 -21.20 -25.19
C ILE A 40 -28.78 -20.04 -24.20
N ASN A 41 -27.55 -19.51 -24.12
CA ASN A 41 -27.19 -18.13 -23.83
C ASN A 41 -27.80 -17.49 -22.57
N ASN A 42 -27.21 -17.78 -21.41
CA ASN A 42 -27.22 -16.83 -20.28
C ASN A 42 -25.87 -16.10 -20.20
N LYS A 43 -25.42 -15.53 -21.33
CA LYS A 43 -24.19 -14.73 -21.37
C LYS A 43 -24.46 -13.39 -20.71
N PHE A 44 -23.62 -13.01 -19.74
CA PHE A 44 -23.63 -11.67 -19.19
C PHE A 44 -22.26 -11.00 -19.29
N ALA A 45 -22.27 -9.69 -19.49
CA ALA A 45 -21.08 -8.88 -19.58
C ALA A 45 -21.12 -7.73 -18.58
N ILE A 46 -19.96 -7.38 -18.03
CA ILE A 46 -19.78 -6.17 -17.24
C ILE A 46 -19.26 -5.09 -18.19
N VAL A 47 -19.94 -3.95 -18.22
CA VAL A 47 -19.53 -2.78 -19.00
C VAL A 47 -19.22 -1.66 -18.02
N TRP A 48 -17.99 -1.16 -18.06
CA TRP A 48 -17.57 -0.03 -17.24
C TRP A 48 -17.37 1.19 -18.13
N LEU A 49 -18.07 2.28 -17.87
CA LEU A 49 -17.93 3.55 -18.55
C LEU A 49 -17.41 4.62 -17.59
N ASP A 50 -16.19 5.11 -17.85
CA ASP A 50 -15.56 6.17 -17.06
C ASP A 50 -14.64 7.02 -17.94
N THR A 51 -15.01 8.27 -18.15
CA THR A 51 -14.26 9.23 -18.99
C THR A 51 -13.04 9.82 -18.28
N SER A 52 -12.92 9.63 -16.96
CA SER A 52 -11.85 10.19 -16.13
C SER A 52 -10.67 9.23 -15.93
N VAL A 53 -10.83 7.98 -16.35
CA VAL A 53 -9.90 6.89 -16.07
C VAL A 53 -9.05 6.54 -17.30
N ASN A 54 -7.79 6.21 -17.05
CA ASN A 54 -6.84 5.75 -18.06
C ASN A 54 -6.37 4.33 -17.68
N ASP A 55 -6.01 3.49 -18.65
CA ASP A 55 -5.45 2.15 -18.43
C ASP A 55 -4.16 2.15 -17.57
N ALA A 56 -3.51 3.31 -17.42
CA ALA A 56 -2.40 3.50 -16.48
C ALA A 56 -2.83 3.47 -15.00
N ASP A 57 -4.08 3.78 -14.68
CA ASP A 57 -4.62 3.83 -13.32
C ASP A 57 -4.64 2.44 -12.68
N ILE A 58 -3.87 2.28 -11.61
CA ILE A 58 -3.71 1.02 -10.87
C ILE A 58 -5.00 0.65 -10.13
N ILE A 59 -5.74 1.63 -9.61
CA ILE A 59 -6.99 1.39 -8.88
C ILE A 59 -8.05 0.85 -9.84
N HIS A 60 -8.15 1.47 -11.02
CA HIS A 60 -9.03 0.96 -12.07
C HIS A 60 -8.60 -0.43 -12.54
N ARG A 61 -7.30 -0.66 -12.83
CA ARG A 61 -6.81 -1.99 -13.23
C ARG A 61 -7.08 -3.06 -12.18
N ASN A 62 -6.85 -2.77 -10.90
CA ASN A 62 -7.14 -3.68 -9.80
C ASN A 62 -8.65 -3.95 -9.68
N SER A 63 -9.47 -2.92 -9.84
CA SER A 63 -10.92 -3.05 -9.81
C SER A 63 -11.47 -3.85 -10.98
N VAL A 64 -10.94 -3.63 -12.20
CA VAL A 64 -11.25 -4.44 -13.39
C VAL A 64 -10.80 -5.88 -13.19
N ALA A 65 -9.60 -6.11 -12.64
CA ALA A 65 -9.13 -7.45 -12.29
C ALA A 65 -10.05 -8.14 -11.26
N ARG A 66 -10.59 -7.40 -10.30
CA ARG A 66 -11.58 -7.92 -9.35
C ARG A 66 -12.92 -8.19 -10.02
N CYS A 67 -13.39 -7.34 -10.94
CA CYS A 67 -14.57 -7.63 -11.74
C CYS A 67 -14.35 -8.88 -12.61
N ARG A 68 -13.14 -9.12 -13.11
CA ARG A 68 -12.80 -10.31 -13.93
C ARG A 68 -12.98 -11.62 -13.18
N ARG A 69 -12.97 -11.60 -11.84
CA ARG A 69 -13.37 -12.74 -11.00
C ARG A 69 -14.88 -13.04 -11.08
N ILE A 70 -15.69 -12.07 -11.49
CA ILE A 70 -17.15 -12.19 -11.59
C ILE A 70 -17.58 -12.50 -13.03
N SER A 71 -16.95 -11.89 -14.04
CA SER A 71 -17.22 -12.18 -15.45
C SER A 71 -15.95 -12.14 -16.28
N VAL A 72 -15.79 -13.12 -17.17
CA VAL A 72 -14.72 -13.14 -18.17
C VAL A 72 -14.95 -12.08 -19.27
N LEU A 73 -16.20 -11.65 -19.47
CA LEU A 73 -16.58 -10.66 -20.47
C LEU A 73 -16.72 -9.27 -19.84
N ILE A 74 -15.59 -8.57 -19.72
CA ILE A 74 -15.53 -7.19 -19.20
C ILE A 74 -14.97 -6.27 -20.25
N ASN A 75 -15.68 -5.18 -20.51
CA ASN A 75 -15.23 -4.13 -21.41
C ASN A 75 -15.30 -2.79 -20.70
N THR A 76 -14.20 -2.05 -20.78
CA THR A 76 -14.05 -0.71 -20.22
C THR A 76 -14.06 0.30 -21.36
N PHE A 77 -14.76 1.41 -21.18
CA PHE A 77 -14.90 2.47 -22.17
C PHE A 77 -14.59 3.81 -21.53
N ILE A 78 -13.75 4.60 -22.22
CA ILE A 78 -13.47 6.00 -21.89
C ILE A 78 -14.31 6.97 -22.73
N ASN A 79 -15.01 6.46 -23.75
CA ASN A 79 -15.83 7.22 -24.68
C ASN A 79 -17.27 6.68 -24.68
N VAL A 80 -18.24 7.58 -24.54
CA VAL A 80 -19.68 7.27 -24.46
C VAL A 80 -20.21 6.67 -25.77
N ASP A 81 -19.79 7.20 -26.92
CA ASP A 81 -20.26 6.75 -28.24
C ASP A 81 -19.77 5.33 -28.56
N GLU A 82 -18.50 5.03 -28.25
CA GLU A 82 -17.94 3.69 -28.41
C GLU A 82 -18.67 2.67 -27.53
N CYS A 83 -18.94 3.04 -26.27
CA CYS A 83 -19.76 2.24 -25.36
C CYS A 83 -21.14 1.97 -25.97
N LEU A 84 -21.83 2.99 -26.49
CA LEU A 84 -23.16 2.82 -27.09
C LEU A 84 -23.14 1.93 -28.35
N GLN A 85 -22.12 2.05 -29.20
CA GLN A 85 -21.94 1.17 -30.35
C GLN A 85 -21.78 -0.29 -29.93
N TYR A 86 -21.01 -0.54 -28.86
CA TYR A 86 -20.85 -1.88 -28.29
C TYR A 86 -22.18 -2.43 -27.73
N LEU A 87 -22.89 -1.65 -26.91
CA LEU A 87 -24.19 -2.03 -26.33
C LEU A 87 -25.21 -2.38 -27.44
N THR A 88 -25.22 -1.63 -28.54
CA THR A 88 -26.15 -1.87 -29.66
C THR A 88 -25.87 -3.19 -30.39
N LYS A 89 -24.61 -3.65 -30.41
CA LYS A 89 -24.20 -4.93 -31.01
C LYS A 89 -24.54 -6.12 -30.12
N MET A 90 -24.58 -5.96 -28.79
CA MET A 90 -24.73 -7.05 -27.81
C MET A 90 -26.18 -7.29 -27.36
N LYS A 91 -27.12 -7.48 -28.29
CA LYS A 91 -28.56 -7.59 -27.98
C LYS A 91 -28.97 -8.86 -27.24
N GLU A 92 -28.18 -9.93 -27.37
CA GLU A 92 -28.45 -11.25 -26.77
C GLU A 92 -27.69 -11.50 -25.45
N THR A 93 -26.96 -10.50 -24.95
CA THR A 93 -26.15 -10.60 -23.72
C THR A 93 -26.74 -9.71 -22.64
N LYS A 94 -26.89 -10.23 -21.42
CA LYS A 94 -27.36 -9.45 -20.27
C LYS A 94 -26.24 -8.53 -19.77
N ILE A 95 -26.48 -7.23 -19.64
CA ILE A 95 -25.43 -6.24 -19.32
C ILE A 95 -25.62 -5.68 -17.91
N LEU A 96 -24.54 -5.72 -17.13
CA LEU A 96 -24.38 -5.03 -15.85
C LEU A 96 -23.45 -3.84 -16.08
N MET A 97 -23.93 -2.62 -15.86
CA MET A 97 -23.16 -1.41 -16.15
C MET A 97 -22.66 -0.74 -14.87
N ILE A 98 -21.38 -0.34 -14.89
CA ILE A 98 -20.78 0.59 -13.93
C ILE A 98 -20.54 1.90 -14.67
N ILE A 99 -21.06 3.02 -14.16
CA ILE A 99 -21.02 4.31 -14.85
C ILE A 99 -20.52 5.39 -13.89
N ALA A 100 -19.53 6.17 -14.32
CA ALA A 100 -19.11 7.37 -13.59
C ALA A 100 -20.23 8.45 -13.63
N GLY A 101 -20.46 9.14 -12.51
CA GLY A 101 -21.57 10.06 -12.32
C GLY A 101 -21.65 11.16 -13.38
N ASN A 102 -20.49 11.65 -13.82
CA ASN A 102 -20.35 12.64 -14.89
C ASN A 102 -20.90 12.15 -16.25
N CYS A 103 -20.93 10.84 -16.51
CA CYS A 103 -21.39 10.24 -17.77
C CYS A 103 -22.90 9.93 -17.78
N VAL A 104 -23.55 9.88 -16.61
CA VAL A 104 -24.93 9.40 -16.45
C VAL A 104 -25.91 10.22 -17.28
N LYS A 105 -25.83 11.55 -17.23
CA LYS A 105 -26.76 12.45 -17.94
C LYS A 105 -26.71 12.26 -19.46
N GLU A 106 -25.53 11.99 -20.00
CA GLU A 106 -25.30 11.80 -21.43
C GLU A 106 -25.86 10.45 -21.92
N ILE A 107 -25.52 9.37 -21.22
CA ILE A 107 -25.84 8.02 -21.68
C ILE A 107 -27.27 7.56 -21.35
N TRP A 108 -27.87 8.06 -20.25
CA TRP A 108 -29.13 7.54 -19.69
C TRP A 108 -30.29 7.52 -20.69
N SER A 109 -30.44 8.60 -21.46
CA SER A 109 -31.51 8.76 -22.45
C SER A 109 -31.55 7.63 -23.49
N ARG A 110 -30.40 7.03 -23.79
CA ARG A 110 -30.21 5.96 -24.77
C ARG A 110 -30.34 4.57 -24.14
N ILE A 111 -29.87 4.37 -22.92
CA ILE A 111 -29.83 3.05 -22.27
C ILE A 111 -31.14 2.67 -21.55
N LYS A 112 -31.96 3.65 -21.16
CA LYS A 112 -33.22 3.39 -20.43
C LYS A 112 -34.17 2.45 -21.17
N SER A 113 -34.22 2.51 -22.50
CA SER A 113 -35.09 1.67 -23.34
C SER A 113 -34.49 0.30 -23.70
N MET A 114 -33.19 0.08 -23.46
CA MET A 114 -32.51 -1.15 -23.86
C MET A 114 -32.83 -2.32 -22.91
N LYS A 115 -33.61 -3.30 -23.36
CA LYS A 115 -34.07 -4.44 -22.52
C LYS A 115 -32.95 -5.35 -21.99
N HIS A 116 -31.82 -5.40 -22.69
CA HIS A 116 -30.69 -6.25 -22.31
C HIS A 116 -29.81 -5.66 -21.20
N ILE A 117 -30.00 -4.37 -20.84
CA ILE A 117 -29.36 -3.74 -19.68
C ILE A 117 -30.17 -4.08 -18.43
N HIS A 118 -29.55 -4.81 -17.51
CA HIS A 118 -30.21 -5.35 -16.33
C HIS A 118 -30.06 -4.47 -15.10
N SER A 119 -28.83 -4.09 -14.76
CA SER A 119 -28.51 -3.27 -13.59
C SER A 119 -27.51 -2.19 -13.97
N VAL A 120 -27.68 -1.01 -13.40
CA VAL A 120 -26.77 0.12 -13.51
C VAL A 120 -26.31 0.53 -12.11
N TYR A 121 -25.00 0.67 -11.93
CA TYR A 121 -24.38 1.17 -10.70
C TYR A 121 -23.61 2.45 -11.02
N ILE A 122 -23.79 3.46 -10.18
CA ILE A 122 -23.22 4.79 -10.40
C ILE A 122 -22.10 5.05 -9.38
N ILE A 123 -20.96 5.57 -9.84
CA ILE A 123 -19.85 6.02 -8.98
C ILE A 123 -19.77 7.54 -9.03
N THR A 124 -19.88 8.24 -7.89
CA THR A 124 -19.76 9.71 -7.83
C THR A 124 -19.17 10.19 -6.50
N ASP A 125 -18.28 11.17 -6.59
CA ASP A 125 -17.63 11.84 -5.45
C ASP A 125 -18.45 13.01 -4.87
N ASP A 126 -19.53 13.43 -5.55
CA ASP A 126 -20.27 14.66 -5.25
C ASP A 126 -21.36 14.51 -4.16
N ASP A 127 -21.71 15.66 -3.57
CA ASP A 127 -22.61 15.91 -2.43
C ASP A 127 -23.97 15.18 -2.46
N ASP A 128 -24.62 15.10 -1.29
CA ASP A 128 -25.91 14.41 -1.06
C ASP A 128 -27.06 14.75 -2.04
N ASP A 129 -26.96 15.86 -2.77
CA ASP A 129 -28.00 16.33 -3.70
C ASP A 129 -27.99 15.64 -5.07
N GLN A 130 -26.83 15.24 -5.62
CA GLN A 130 -26.79 14.39 -6.83
C GLN A 130 -27.26 12.96 -6.52
N LYS A 131 -26.97 12.46 -5.32
CA LYS A 131 -27.46 11.14 -4.86
C LYS A 131 -28.99 11.10 -4.79
N LYS A 132 -29.65 12.20 -4.41
CA LYS A 132 -31.12 12.36 -4.44
C LYS A 132 -31.68 12.47 -5.86
N GLU A 133 -30.94 13.06 -6.81
CA GLU A 133 -31.36 13.21 -8.21
C GLU A 133 -31.50 11.84 -8.90
N TYR A 134 -30.50 10.96 -8.75
CA TYR A 134 -30.48 9.63 -9.39
C TYR A 134 -31.29 8.56 -8.65
N SER A 135 -31.85 8.88 -7.47
CA SER A 135 -32.73 7.99 -6.69
C SER A 135 -34.23 8.17 -7.02
N LYS A 136 -34.58 9.01 -8.01
CA LYS A 136 -35.96 9.27 -8.45
C LYS A 136 -36.51 8.14 -9.35
N GLN A 137 -37.85 8.02 -9.44
CA GLN A 137 -38.56 7.03 -10.27
C GLN A 137 -38.12 6.99 -11.76
N GLU A 138 -37.46 8.03 -12.27
CA GLU A 138 -36.94 8.10 -13.65
C GLU A 138 -35.72 7.18 -13.91
N TYR A 139 -35.11 6.62 -12.85
CA TYR A 139 -33.88 5.81 -12.90
C TYR A 139 -34.08 4.34 -12.50
N GLU A 140 -35.16 3.70 -12.96
CA GLU A 140 -35.61 2.36 -12.51
C GLU A 140 -34.56 1.23 -12.57
N LYS A 141 -33.60 1.29 -13.51
CA LYS A 141 -32.51 0.28 -13.64
C LYS A 141 -31.31 0.54 -12.72
N VAL A 142 -31.25 1.68 -12.04
CA VAL A 142 -30.16 2.02 -11.12
C VAL A 142 -30.35 1.24 -9.82
N LYS A 143 -29.38 0.38 -9.50
CA LYS A 143 -29.40 -0.48 -8.30
C LYS A 143 -28.65 0.11 -7.11
N GLY A 144 -27.83 1.13 -7.34
CA GLY A 144 -27.16 1.86 -6.27
C GLY A 144 -26.22 2.95 -6.77
N ILE A 145 -25.91 3.89 -5.88
CA ILE A 145 -25.00 5.02 -6.11
C ILE A 145 -23.94 4.95 -5.02
N PHE A 146 -22.67 4.98 -5.41
CA PHE A 146 -21.54 4.72 -4.53
C PHE A 146 -20.48 5.80 -4.65
N ASP A 147 -19.78 6.03 -3.55
CA ASP A 147 -18.58 6.88 -3.44
C ASP A 147 -17.29 6.15 -3.84
N ARG A 148 -17.37 4.82 -4.06
CA ARG A 148 -16.25 3.95 -4.43
C ARG A 148 -16.75 2.67 -5.07
N VAL A 149 -15.87 1.96 -5.77
CA VAL A 149 -16.19 0.73 -6.49
C VAL A 149 -16.42 -0.45 -5.54
N ASP A 150 -15.77 -0.48 -4.37
CA ASP A 150 -15.76 -1.66 -3.48
C ASP A 150 -17.14 -2.25 -3.13
N PRO A 151 -18.17 -1.45 -2.79
CA PRO A 151 -19.50 -1.97 -2.48
C PRO A 151 -20.21 -2.59 -3.69
N ILE A 152 -19.83 -2.17 -4.90
CA ILE A 152 -20.45 -2.64 -6.15
C ILE A 152 -20.14 -4.12 -6.38
N PHE A 153 -18.95 -4.61 -6.00
CA PHE A 153 -18.58 -6.02 -6.21
C PHE A 153 -19.53 -6.99 -5.50
N GLY A 154 -19.95 -6.69 -4.27
CA GLY A 154 -20.92 -7.52 -3.55
C GLY A 154 -22.28 -7.57 -4.25
N LEU A 155 -22.70 -6.45 -4.85
CA LEU A 155 -23.94 -6.36 -5.62
C LEU A 155 -23.83 -7.04 -6.98
N LEU A 156 -22.70 -6.93 -7.67
CA LEU A 156 -22.43 -7.67 -8.89
C LEU A 156 -22.46 -9.18 -8.64
N LYS A 157 -21.83 -9.65 -7.56
CA LYS A 157 -21.91 -11.06 -7.12
C LYS A 157 -23.36 -11.47 -6.84
N ARG A 158 -24.18 -10.56 -6.30
CA ARG A 158 -25.61 -10.80 -6.03
C ARG A 158 -26.46 -10.85 -7.30
N ASP A 159 -26.31 -9.89 -8.20
CA ASP A 159 -27.13 -9.75 -9.41
C ASP A 159 -26.80 -10.81 -10.48
N THR A 160 -25.67 -11.50 -10.32
CA THR A 160 -25.23 -12.63 -11.16
C THR A 160 -25.64 -13.99 -10.60
N ARG A 161 -26.33 -14.07 -9.45
CA ARG A 161 -26.64 -15.33 -8.74
C ARG A 161 -27.38 -16.38 -9.57
N HIS A 162 -28.18 -15.97 -10.55
CA HIS A 162 -29.02 -16.83 -11.38
C HIS A 162 -28.44 -17.10 -12.78
N ILE A 163 -27.22 -16.65 -13.06
CA ILE A 163 -26.64 -16.69 -14.40
C ILE A 163 -25.63 -17.84 -14.45
N GLU A 164 -25.89 -18.84 -15.30
CA GLU A 164 -25.02 -20.01 -15.51
C GLU A 164 -23.71 -19.60 -16.22
N GLN A 165 -22.58 -19.99 -15.64
CA GLN A 165 -21.26 -19.92 -16.28
C GLN A 165 -20.61 -21.31 -16.20
N ASP A 166 -20.49 -22.00 -17.33
CA ASP A 166 -19.71 -23.26 -17.45
C ASP A 166 -18.20 -23.01 -17.67
N LEU A 167 -17.70 -21.83 -17.27
CA LEU A 167 -16.28 -21.46 -17.36
C LEU A 167 -15.50 -22.05 -16.18
N LEU A 168 -14.48 -22.86 -16.46
CA LEU A 168 -13.57 -23.38 -15.42
C LEU A 168 -12.54 -22.32 -15.04
N GLY A 169 -12.32 -22.14 -13.74
CA GLY A 169 -11.12 -21.48 -13.25
C GLY A 169 -9.88 -22.32 -13.58
N ILE A 170 -8.89 -21.72 -14.23
CA ILE A 170 -7.60 -22.34 -14.54
C ILE A 170 -6.49 -21.50 -13.90
N SER A 171 -5.51 -22.16 -13.28
CA SER A 171 -4.26 -21.50 -12.88
C SER A 171 -3.05 -22.31 -13.33
N ILE A 172 -1.98 -21.60 -13.70
CA ILE A 172 -0.72 -22.20 -14.16
C ILE A 172 0.41 -21.76 -13.23
N VAL A 173 1.26 -22.72 -12.85
CA VAL A 173 2.44 -22.52 -12.00
C VAL A 173 3.68 -22.93 -12.78
N ILE A 174 4.66 -22.02 -12.81
CA ILE A 174 5.96 -22.23 -13.45
C ILE A 174 6.76 -23.25 -12.62
N PRO A 175 7.33 -24.30 -13.24
CA PRO A 175 8.18 -25.29 -12.57
C PRO A 175 9.35 -24.64 -11.83
N SER A 176 9.59 -25.08 -10.60
CA SER A 176 10.81 -24.78 -9.84
C SER A 176 11.39 -26.07 -9.26
N ASP A 177 12.71 -26.15 -9.13
CA ASP A 177 13.37 -27.28 -8.47
C ASP A 177 13.17 -27.26 -6.95
N ASP A 178 12.96 -26.07 -6.37
CA ASP A 178 12.72 -25.87 -4.94
C ASP A 178 11.97 -24.54 -4.70
N TYR A 179 10.69 -24.62 -4.32
CA TYR A 179 9.88 -23.43 -4.06
C TYR A 179 10.19 -22.78 -2.70
N LEU A 180 10.85 -23.48 -1.77
CA LEU A 180 11.18 -22.92 -0.45
C LEU A 180 12.21 -21.78 -0.53
N LYS A 181 12.97 -21.72 -1.63
CA LYS A 181 13.95 -20.66 -1.91
C LYS A 181 13.35 -19.46 -2.64
N GLN A 182 12.13 -19.57 -3.13
CA GLN A 182 11.46 -18.48 -3.84
C GLN A 182 10.66 -17.62 -2.88
N GLU A 183 10.54 -16.34 -3.22
CA GLU A 183 9.60 -15.48 -2.51
C GLU A 183 8.17 -15.88 -2.85
N LEU A 184 7.35 -16.12 -1.83
CA LEU A 184 5.94 -16.52 -1.96
C LEU A 184 5.16 -15.63 -2.94
N ARG A 185 5.50 -14.34 -3.00
CA ARG A 185 4.86 -13.32 -3.86
C ARG A 185 5.06 -13.55 -5.36
N GLN A 186 6.06 -14.34 -5.76
CA GLN A 186 6.33 -14.64 -7.16
C GLN A 186 5.48 -15.80 -7.68
N LEU A 187 4.76 -16.49 -6.80
CA LEU A 187 3.93 -17.63 -7.13
C LEU A 187 2.52 -17.22 -7.53
N ASN A 188 1.84 -18.08 -8.30
CA ASN A 188 0.47 -17.85 -8.72
C ASN A 188 -0.48 -17.89 -7.50
N SER A 189 -1.00 -16.73 -7.11
CA SER A 189 -1.85 -16.58 -5.92
C SER A 189 -3.15 -17.38 -6.00
N LEU A 190 -3.77 -17.43 -7.18
CA LEU A 190 -5.01 -18.17 -7.43
C LEU A 190 -4.80 -19.68 -7.30
N PHE A 191 -3.66 -20.20 -7.78
CA PHE A 191 -3.31 -21.61 -7.57
C PHE A 191 -3.16 -21.91 -6.08
N LEU A 192 -2.37 -21.11 -5.35
CA LEU A 192 -2.12 -21.31 -3.92
C LEU A 192 -3.40 -21.19 -3.08
N TYR A 193 -4.29 -20.26 -3.45
CA TYR A 193 -5.61 -20.12 -2.85
C TYR A 193 -6.40 -21.43 -2.95
N TRP A 194 -6.63 -21.95 -4.16
CA TRP A 194 -7.43 -23.16 -4.34
C TRP A 194 -6.75 -24.43 -3.82
N PHE A 195 -5.42 -24.47 -3.91
CA PHE A 195 -4.63 -25.54 -3.32
C PHE A 195 -4.85 -25.63 -1.80
N LEU A 196 -4.84 -24.48 -1.10
CA LEU A 196 -5.10 -24.44 0.34
C LEU A 196 -6.58 -24.64 0.68
N VAL A 197 -7.51 -24.07 -0.09
CA VAL A 197 -8.96 -24.27 0.11
C VAL A 197 -9.31 -25.75 0.06
N ARG A 198 -8.83 -26.49 -0.95
CA ARG A 198 -9.07 -27.94 -1.02
C ARG A 198 -8.54 -28.67 0.22
N GLN A 199 -7.31 -28.36 0.66
CA GLN A 199 -6.73 -28.98 1.85
C GLN A 199 -7.57 -28.70 3.10
N ILE A 200 -7.97 -27.44 3.30
CA ILE A 200 -8.83 -27.03 4.41
C ILE A 200 -10.13 -27.85 4.40
N ILE A 201 -10.84 -27.89 3.27
CA ILE A 201 -12.13 -28.61 3.15
C ILE A 201 -11.97 -30.10 3.48
N LEU A 202 -10.88 -30.74 3.05
CA LEU A 202 -10.64 -32.16 3.31
C LEU A 202 -10.22 -32.45 4.77
N ASP A 203 -9.55 -31.50 5.43
CA ASP A 203 -9.06 -31.64 6.81
C ASP A 203 -10.12 -31.29 7.87
N VAL A 204 -11.12 -30.46 7.53
CA VAL A 204 -12.20 -30.07 8.46
C VAL A 204 -13.13 -31.25 8.74
N LYS A 205 -13.50 -31.44 10.01
CA LYS A 205 -14.59 -32.34 10.39
C LYS A 205 -15.90 -31.57 10.43
N TYR A 206 -16.86 -32.00 9.62
CA TYR A 206 -18.23 -31.46 9.62
C TYR A 206 -19.13 -32.34 10.50
N ASP A 207 -20.20 -31.75 11.02
CA ASP A 207 -21.20 -32.46 11.82
C ASP A 207 -22.22 -33.16 10.93
N ASP A 208 -22.90 -34.18 11.47
CA ASP A 208 -23.92 -34.95 10.74
C ASP A 208 -25.12 -34.08 10.32
N GLY A 209 -25.30 -32.90 10.94
CA GLY A 209 -26.34 -31.92 10.63
C GLY A 209 -25.98 -30.91 9.53
N ALA A 210 -24.76 -30.96 8.97
CA ALA A 210 -24.26 -29.93 8.06
C ALA A 210 -25.12 -29.75 6.80
N HIS A 211 -25.68 -30.85 6.26
CA HIS A 211 -26.57 -30.81 5.09
C HIS A 211 -27.86 -30.01 5.36
N LYS A 212 -28.39 -30.03 6.59
CA LYS A 212 -29.56 -29.24 6.98
C LYS A 212 -29.23 -27.76 7.08
N SER A 213 -28.09 -27.42 7.68
CA SER A 213 -27.61 -26.03 7.72
C SER A 213 -27.38 -25.47 6.31
N LEU A 214 -26.85 -26.29 5.40
CA LEU A 214 -26.73 -25.93 3.99
C LEU A 214 -28.11 -25.73 3.34
N ALA A 215 -29.08 -26.59 3.60
CA ALA A 215 -30.44 -26.44 3.08
C ALA A 215 -31.08 -25.11 3.55
N GLU A 216 -30.99 -24.77 4.84
CA GLU A 216 -31.45 -23.49 5.38
C GLU A 216 -30.79 -22.29 4.71
N PHE A 217 -29.46 -22.35 4.55
CA PHE A 217 -28.71 -21.33 3.81
C PHE A 217 -29.21 -21.19 2.37
N CYS A 218 -29.47 -22.30 1.68
CA CYS A 218 -30.00 -22.30 0.32
C CYS A 218 -31.42 -21.72 0.25
N ARG A 219 -32.30 -22.00 1.22
CA ARG A 219 -33.64 -21.39 1.28
C ARG A 219 -33.58 -19.87 1.29
N SER A 220 -32.65 -19.30 2.06
CA SER A 220 -32.44 -17.84 2.10
C SER A 220 -31.95 -17.26 0.77
N HIS A 221 -31.29 -18.06 -0.08
CA HIS A 221 -30.76 -17.64 -1.37
C HIS A 221 -31.76 -17.78 -2.52
N PHE A 222 -32.75 -18.67 -2.38
CA PHE A 222 -33.75 -19.00 -3.42
C PHE A 222 -35.19 -18.70 -3.00
N THR A 223 -35.40 -17.73 -2.10
CA THR A 223 -36.72 -17.38 -1.53
C THR A 223 -37.81 -17.11 -2.59
N GLU A 224 -37.44 -16.60 -3.76
CA GLU A 224 -38.39 -16.26 -4.84
C GLU A 224 -38.52 -17.39 -5.90
N ASN A 225 -37.74 -18.48 -5.79
CA ASN A 225 -37.74 -19.58 -6.76
C ASN A 225 -38.44 -20.83 -6.21
N SER A 226 -39.76 -20.90 -6.43
CA SER A 226 -40.60 -22.00 -5.94
C SER A 226 -40.20 -23.40 -6.44
N LYS A 227 -39.50 -23.49 -7.58
CA LYS A 227 -38.97 -24.77 -8.08
C LYS A 227 -37.77 -25.22 -7.27
N GLU A 228 -36.81 -24.33 -7.03
CA GLU A 228 -35.61 -24.64 -6.25
C GLU A 228 -35.95 -24.91 -4.77
N LEU A 229 -36.89 -24.18 -4.19
CA LEU A 229 -37.33 -24.42 -2.80
C LEU A 229 -37.83 -25.86 -2.59
N LYS A 230 -38.58 -26.42 -3.55
CA LYS A 230 -39.02 -27.83 -3.49
C LYS A 230 -37.84 -28.79 -3.56
N ILE A 231 -36.83 -28.50 -4.38
CA ILE A 231 -35.62 -29.33 -4.50
C ILE A 231 -34.77 -29.22 -3.23
N ILE A 232 -34.73 -28.05 -2.58
CA ILE A 232 -34.05 -27.86 -1.30
C ILE A 232 -34.73 -28.69 -0.20
N ASP A 233 -36.06 -28.71 -0.15
CA ASP A 233 -36.80 -29.54 0.80
C ASP A 233 -36.56 -31.05 0.56
N GLU A 234 -36.47 -31.47 -0.71
CA GLU A 234 -36.10 -32.85 -1.07
C GLU A 234 -34.65 -33.17 -0.67
N TYR A 235 -33.72 -32.24 -0.91
CA TYR A 235 -32.32 -32.38 -0.50
C TYR A 235 -32.20 -32.55 1.01
N GLU A 236 -32.88 -31.72 1.81
CA GLU A 236 -32.79 -31.81 3.27
C GLU A 236 -33.29 -33.17 3.81
N ASN A 237 -34.40 -33.68 3.25
CA ASN A 237 -35.04 -34.89 3.77
C ASN A 237 -34.41 -36.18 3.22
N ASN A 238 -33.93 -36.16 1.98
CA ASN A 238 -33.52 -37.36 1.24
C ASN A 238 -32.03 -37.30 0.83
N TYR A 239 -31.20 -36.49 1.50
CA TYR A 239 -29.79 -36.31 1.13
C TYR A 239 -29.06 -37.65 1.02
N HIS A 240 -29.20 -38.50 2.03
CA HIS A 240 -28.53 -39.80 2.15
C HIS A 240 -29.12 -40.90 1.27
N ASP A 241 -30.28 -40.69 0.65
CA ASP A 241 -30.90 -41.65 -0.25
C ASP A 241 -30.18 -41.71 -1.61
N HIS A 242 -29.36 -40.70 -1.91
CA HIS A 242 -28.63 -40.56 -3.17
C HIS A 242 -27.16 -40.23 -2.92
N SER A 243 -26.29 -40.55 -3.88
CA SER A 243 -24.86 -40.20 -3.78
C SER A 243 -24.64 -38.68 -3.96
N PRO A 244 -23.55 -38.11 -3.41
CA PRO A 244 -23.16 -36.73 -3.68
C PRO A 244 -23.01 -36.43 -5.19
N ILE A 245 -22.49 -37.37 -5.98
CA ILE A 245 -22.39 -37.24 -7.45
C ILE A 245 -23.78 -37.11 -8.10
N TRP A 246 -24.77 -37.86 -7.62
CA TRP A 246 -26.14 -37.76 -8.09
C TRP A 246 -26.71 -36.35 -7.86
N TRP A 247 -26.52 -35.81 -6.65
CA TRP A 247 -26.93 -34.46 -6.30
C TRP A 247 -26.20 -33.38 -7.11
N TYR A 248 -24.89 -33.56 -7.35
CA TYR A 248 -24.09 -32.63 -8.15
C TYR A 248 -24.49 -32.63 -9.64
N THR A 249 -24.87 -33.79 -10.19
CA THR A 249 -25.24 -33.93 -11.61
C THR A 249 -26.72 -33.68 -11.90
N ARG A 250 -27.53 -33.46 -10.86
CA ARG A 250 -28.92 -33.02 -10.99
C ARG A 250 -28.97 -31.54 -11.35
N GLN A 251 -29.87 -31.17 -12.25
CA GLN A 251 -30.12 -29.76 -12.57
C GLN A 251 -30.84 -29.07 -11.40
N CYS A 252 -30.08 -28.57 -10.44
CA CYS A 252 -30.57 -27.87 -9.26
C CYS A 252 -29.57 -26.81 -8.77
N PHE A 253 -29.94 -26.12 -7.69
CA PHE A 253 -29.13 -25.09 -7.04
C PHE A 253 -27.67 -25.50 -6.74
N LEU A 254 -27.37 -26.77 -6.42
CA LEU A 254 -26.04 -27.20 -5.97
C LEU A 254 -24.97 -27.00 -7.05
N TYR A 255 -25.20 -27.47 -8.27
CA TYR A 255 -24.25 -27.34 -9.37
C TYR A 255 -23.96 -25.87 -9.69
N VAL A 256 -25.02 -25.08 -9.83
CA VAL A 256 -24.92 -23.66 -10.19
C VAL A 256 -24.24 -22.87 -9.08
N MET A 257 -24.65 -23.09 -7.82
CA MET A 257 -24.13 -22.34 -6.68
C MET A 257 -22.65 -22.68 -6.41
N LEU A 258 -22.27 -23.96 -6.50
CA LEU A 258 -20.89 -24.40 -6.30
C LEU A 258 -19.96 -23.85 -7.39
N ASN A 259 -20.27 -24.08 -8.66
CA ASN A 259 -19.41 -23.64 -9.76
C ASN A 259 -19.28 -22.11 -9.80
N ARG A 260 -20.37 -21.37 -9.51
CA ARG A 260 -20.33 -19.92 -9.36
C ARG A 260 -19.42 -19.50 -8.21
N ALA A 261 -19.59 -20.09 -7.02
CA ALA A 261 -18.80 -19.72 -5.85
C ALA A 261 -17.31 -19.98 -6.04
N ILE A 262 -16.95 -21.08 -6.72
CA ILE A 262 -15.57 -21.35 -7.11
C ILE A 262 -15.08 -20.32 -8.13
N HIS A 263 -15.86 -19.98 -9.15
CA HIS A 263 -15.43 -18.96 -10.12
C HIS A 263 -15.22 -17.58 -9.47
N THR A 264 -16.15 -17.16 -8.60
CA THR A 264 -16.14 -15.82 -7.99
C THR A 264 -15.37 -15.71 -6.68
N GLN A 265 -14.74 -16.80 -6.23
CA GLN A 265 -14.10 -16.93 -4.92
C GLN A 265 -15.03 -16.46 -3.78
N ASP A 266 -16.32 -16.79 -3.85
CA ASP A 266 -17.32 -16.44 -2.83
C ASP A 266 -17.12 -17.31 -1.59
N ILE A 267 -16.22 -16.87 -0.71
CA ILE A 267 -15.76 -17.64 0.44
C ILE A 267 -16.87 -17.99 1.42
N GLU A 268 -17.89 -17.15 1.58
CA GLU A 268 -19.05 -17.45 2.42
C GLU A 268 -19.80 -18.68 1.89
N VAL A 269 -20.12 -18.66 0.59
CA VAL A 269 -20.81 -19.77 -0.07
C VAL A 269 -19.94 -21.02 -0.10
N ILE A 270 -18.63 -20.89 -0.32
CA ILE A 270 -17.68 -22.01 -0.29
C ILE A 270 -17.65 -22.66 1.10
N ILE A 271 -17.55 -21.87 2.18
CA ILE A 271 -17.55 -22.40 3.56
C ILE A 271 -18.85 -23.16 3.84
N LYS A 272 -20.00 -22.64 3.39
CA LYS A 272 -21.31 -23.29 3.57
C LYS A 272 -21.46 -24.58 2.76
N LEU A 273 -20.90 -24.61 1.54
CA LEU A 273 -20.89 -25.80 0.68
C LEU A 273 -19.81 -26.83 1.05
N ALA A 274 -18.83 -26.47 1.87
CA ALA A 274 -17.69 -27.30 2.18
C ALA A 274 -18.00 -28.74 2.65
N PRO A 275 -19.03 -29.00 3.47
CA PRO A 275 -19.44 -30.38 3.81
C PRO A 275 -19.82 -31.19 2.56
N PHE A 276 -20.65 -30.62 1.69
CA PHE A 276 -21.06 -31.26 0.43
C PHE A 276 -19.87 -31.47 -0.52
N ILE A 277 -18.95 -30.50 -0.61
CA ILE A 277 -17.72 -30.62 -1.40
C ILE A 277 -16.85 -31.76 -0.87
N GLN A 278 -16.74 -31.90 0.46
CA GLN A 278 -15.99 -32.99 1.10
C GLN A 278 -16.62 -34.36 0.79
N ASP A 279 -17.95 -34.49 0.91
CA ASP A 279 -18.66 -35.73 0.58
C ASP A 279 -18.54 -36.07 -0.90
N LEU A 280 -18.59 -35.07 -1.78
CA LEU A 280 -18.37 -35.25 -3.22
C LEU A 280 -16.94 -35.72 -3.53
N HIS A 281 -15.93 -35.17 -2.86
CA HIS A 281 -14.55 -35.65 -2.97
C HIS A 281 -14.44 -37.11 -2.53
N ARG A 282 -14.94 -37.46 -1.34
CA ARG A 282 -14.90 -38.83 -0.82
C ARG A 282 -15.64 -39.80 -1.74
N ASN A 283 -16.81 -39.42 -2.24
CA ASN A 283 -17.57 -40.25 -3.15
C ASN A 283 -16.84 -40.51 -4.49
N ILE A 284 -16.09 -39.53 -5.01
CA ILE A 284 -15.21 -39.74 -6.18
C ILE A 284 -14.05 -40.68 -5.83
N GLU A 285 -13.47 -40.57 -4.62
CA GLU A 285 -12.35 -41.41 -4.18
C GLU A 285 -12.75 -42.87 -3.90
N GLU A 286 -13.95 -43.11 -3.39
CA GLU A 286 -14.48 -44.43 -3.02
C GLU A 286 -14.87 -45.28 -4.24
N ILE A 287 -15.25 -44.66 -5.36
CA ILE A 287 -15.60 -45.39 -6.58
C ILE A 287 -14.30 -45.86 -7.25
N GLU A 288 -13.87 -47.09 -6.93
CA GLU A 288 -12.67 -47.70 -7.50
C GLU A 288 -12.76 -47.82 -9.03
N THR A 289 -11.89 -47.09 -9.73
CA THR A 289 -11.67 -47.26 -11.18
C THR A 289 -10.72 -48.43 -11.42
N SER A 290 -11.23 -49.65 -11.36
CA SER A 290 -10.52 -50.86 -11.75
C SER A 290 -10.43 -51.00 -13.28
N ASN A 291 -9.71 -50.09 -13.95
CA ASN A 291 -9.43 -50.22 -15.38
C ASN A 291 -7.92 -50.35 -15.62
N GLU A 292 -7.49 -51.49 -16.17
CA GLU A 292 -6.07 -51.79 -16.46
C GLU A 292 -5.50 -50.99 -17.66
N THR A 293 -6.29 -50.13 -18.32
CA THR A 293 -5.89 -49.44 -19.57
C THR A 293 -5.89 -47.91 -19.44
N SER A 294 -4.80 -47.26 -19.89
CA SER A 294 -4.67 -45.80 -19.98
C SER A 294 -5.82 -45.20 -20.78
N THR A 295 -6.50 -44.19 -20.22
CA THR A 295 -7.68 -43.58 -20.84
C THR A 295 -7.37 -42.14 -21.26
N VAL A 296 -7.84 -41.74 -22.45
CA VAL A 296 -7.75 -40.36 -22.94
C VAL A 296 -9.13 -39.73 -22.87
N LEU A 297 -9.20 -38.57 -22.21
CA LEU A 297 -10.44 -37.81 -22.01
C LEU A 297 -10.30 -36.43 -22.66
N TYR A 298 -11.44 -35.85 -23.02
CA TYR A 298 -11.51 -34.58 -23.75
C TYR A 298 -12.46 -33.61 -23.06
N ARG A 299 -12.08 -32.32 -23.03
CA ARG A 299 -12.95 -31.23 -22.58
C ARG A 299 -12.72 -29.98 -23.41
N SER A 300 -13.81 -29.35 -23.85
CA SER A 300 -13.77 -28.03 -24.48
C SER A 300 -13.88 -26.90 -23.46
N GLN A 301 -13.21 -25.78 -23.72
CA GLN A 301 -13.31 -24.55 -22.92
C GLN A 301 -13.09 -23.31 -23.79
N ILE A 302 -13.70 -22.18 -23.42
CA ILE A 302 -13.40 -20.86 -24.02
C ILE A 302 -12.47 -20.10 -23.09
N THR A 303 -11.51 -19.37 -23.65
CA THR A 303 -10.67 -18.42 -22.91
C THR A 303 -10.49 -17.12 -23.69
N SER A 304 -10.00 -16.08 -23.03
CA SER A 304 -9.64 -14.81 -23.68
C SER A 304 -8.34 -14.94 -24.47
N ASN A 305 -8.12 -14.09 -25.48
CA ASN A 305 -6.84 -14.06 -26.19
C ASN A 305 -5.67 -13.80 -25.23
N ASP A 306 -5.82 -12.86 -24.29
CA ASP A 306 -4.76 -12.51 -23.32
C ASP A 306 -4.39 -13.69 -22.41
N ASP A 307 -5.39 -14.43 -21.92
CA ASP A 307 -5.13 -15.59 -21.07
C ASP A 307 -4.54 -16.75 -21.89
N PHE A 308 -4.96 -16.91 -23.15
CA PHE A 308 -4.36 -17.89 -24.05
C PHE A 308 -2.90 -17.59 -24.37
N GLU A 309 -2.52 -16.33 -24.61
CA GLU A 309 -1.12 -15.94 -24.84
C GLU A 309 -0.24 -16.31 -23.63
N LYS A 310 -0.74 -16.16 -22.40
CA LYS A 310 -0.03 -16.63 -21.20
C LYS A 310 0.16 -18.15 -21.18
N MET A 311 -0.71 -18.91 -21.87
CA MET A 311 -0.61 -20.37 -21.96
C MET A 311 0.39 -20.84 -23.03
N LYS A 312 0.69 -20.04 -24.07
CA LYS A 312 1.49 -20.44 -25.24
C LYS A 312 2.96 -20.80 -25.00
N GLY A 313 3.46 -20.73 -23.77
CA GLY A 313 4.82 -21.12 -23.40
C GLY A 313 4.89 -22.01 -22.16
N THR A 314 3.80 -22.74 -21.87
CA THR A 314 3.64 -23.43 -20.59
C THR A 314 4.03 -24.91 -20.63
N GLU A 315 4.78 -25.39 -21.61
CA GLU A 315 5.15 -26.81 -21.69
C GLU A 315 5.89 -27.26 -20.41
N GLY A 316 5.44 -28.34 -19.78
CA GLY A 316 5.98 -28.88 -18.53
C GLY A 316 5.49 -28.19 -17.24
N HIS A 317 4.71 -27.11 -17.34
CA HIS A 317 4.16 -26.38 -16.21
C HIS A 317 3.04 -27.16 -15.51
N LEU A 318 2.76 -26.79 -14.25
CA LEU A 318 1.59 -27.30 -13.53
C LEU A 318 0.38 -26.45 -13.87
N LEU A 319 -0.71 -27.10 -14.28
CA LEU A 319 -2.00 -26.49 -14.59
C LEU A 319 -3.05 -27.12 -13.69
N SER A 320 -3.85 -26.32 -12.98
CA SER A 320 -4.95 -26.82 -12.16
C SER A 320 -6.30 -26.29 -12.63
N PHE A 321 -7.32 -27.13 -12.53
CA PHE A 321 -8.72 -26.74 -12.68
C PHE A 321 -9.37 -26.62 -11.31
N HIS A 322 -9.94 -25.46 -11.02
CA HIS A 322 -10.45 -25.16 -9.68
C HIS A 322 -11.78 -25.82 -9.37
N ASN A 323 -12.57 -26.23 -10.37
CA ASN A 323 -13.89 -26.83 -10.19
C ASN A 323 -13.84 -28.36 -10.30
N PHE A 324 -14.94 -29.02 -9.94
CA PHE A 324 -15.19 -30.40 -10.38
C PHE A 324 -15.39 -30.40 -11.89
N MET A 325 -14.54 -31.13 -12.60
CA MET A 325 -14.44 -31.02 -14.06
C MET A 325 -15.06 -32.24 -14.73
N LEU A 326 -16.06 -32.01 -15.58
CA LEU A 326 -16.62 -33.03 -16.47
C LEU A 326 -15.75 -33.20 -17.71
N ALA A 327 -15.34 -34.41 -18.03
CA ALA A 327 -14.62 -34.74 -19.25
C ALA A 327 -15.31 -35.89 -19.99
N ASN A 328 -15.17 -35.94 -21.32
CA ASN A 328 -15.83 -36.91 -22.17
C ASN A 328 -14.79 -37.80 -22.87
N SER A 329 -15.03 -39.10 -22.99
CA SER A 329 -14.16 -40.02 -23.74
C SER A 329 -14.28 -39.86 -25.27
N ASN A 330 -15.35 -39.24 -25.77
CA ASN A 330 -15.61 -39.01 -27.18
C ASN A 330 -15.01 -37.69 -27.69
N TYR A 331 -13.93 -37.81 -28.44
CA TYR A 331 -13.26 -36.68 -29.10
C TYR A 331 -14.18 -35.83 -29.98
N LYS A 332 -15.07 -36.46 -30.77
CA LYS A 332 -15.90 -35.75 -31.75
C LYS A 332 -16.90 -34.82 -31.05
N THR A 333 -17.53 -35.30 -29.99
CA THR A 333 -18.46 -34.51 -29.18
C THR A 333 -17.75 -33.30 -28.57
N ALA A 334 -16.59 -33.49 -27.94
CA ALA A 334 -15.84 -32.40 -27.32
C ALA A 334 -15.30 -31.39 -28.36
N LEU A 335 -14.91 -31.83 -29.55
CA LEU A 335 -14.50 -30.94 -30.64
C LEU A 335 -15.68 -30.14 -31.18
N ASP A 336 -16.84 -30.76 -31.37
CA ASP A 336 -18.05 -30.06 -31.81
C ASP A 336 -18.53 -29.04 -30.76
N ASP A 337 -18.36 -29.33 -29.47
CA ASP A 337 -18.57 -28.38 -28.38
C ASP A 337 -17.61 -27.20 -28.47
N ALA A 338 -16.30 -27.44 -28.65
CA ALA A 338 -15.31 -26.38 -28.86
C ALA A 338 -15.62 -25.51 -30.09
N ARG A 339 -16.12 -26.11 -31.18
CA ARG A 339 -16.52 -25.39 -32.40
C ARG A 339 -17.75 -24.52 -32.18
N ARG A 340 -18.75 -25.01 -31.45
CA ARG A 340 -19.97 -24.26 -31.06
C ARG A 340 -19.67 -23.14 -30.08
N ALA A 341 -18.66 -23.34 -29.25
CA ALA A 341 -18.19 -22.40 -28.25
C ALA A 341 -17.39 -21.22 -28.83
N ARG A 342 -17.06 -21.20 -30.14
CA ARG A 342 -16.37 -20.06 -30.78
C ARG A 342 -17.15 -18.75 -30.54
N GLY A 343 -16.51 -17.83 -29.82
CA GLY A 343 -17.04 -16.50 -29.51
C GLY A 343 -16.63 -15.44 -30.54
N ASN A 344 -16.78 -14.18 -30.14
CA ASN A 344 -16.32 -13.01 -30.88
C ASN A 344 -14.78 -13.00 -31.06
N ALA A 345 -14.25 -12.04 -31.84
CA ALA A 345 -12.84 -11.97 -32.25
C ALA A 345 -11.80 -11.98 -31.10
N ASN A 346 -12.21 -11.78 -29.85
CA ASN A 346 -11.34 -11.66 -28.68
C ASN A 346 -11.26 -12.95 -27.83
N SER A 347 -11.73 -14.09 -28.36
CA SER A 347 -11.77 -15.37 -27.64
C SER A 347 -11.20 -16.53 -28.45
N VAL A 348 -10.68 -17.54 -27.74
CA VAL A 348 -10.12 -18.77 -28.30
C VAL A 348 -10.83 -19.96 -27.67
N ALA A 349 -11.19 -20.95 -28.50
CA ALA A 349 -11.66 -22.24 -28.04
C ALA A 349 -10.48 -23.19 -27.81
N LEU A 350 -10.43 -23.80 -26.64
CA LEU A 350 -9.45 -24.79 -26.23
C LEU A 350 -10.11 -26.17 -26.16
N LEU A 351 -9.41 -27.17 -26.68
CA LEU A 351 -9.72 -28.58 -26.51
C LEU A 351 -8.61 -29.22 -25.66
N PHE A 352 -8.91 -29.50 -24.41
CA PHE A 352 -8.01 -30.23 -23.53
C PHE A 352 -8.05 -31.71 -23.86
N ARG A 353 -6.90 -32.29 -24.20
CA ARG A 353 -6.70 -33.73 -24.33
C ARG A 353 -5.99 -34.23 -23.08
N ILE A 354 -6.72 -34.87 -22.19
CA ILE A 354 -6.26 -35.32 -20.88
C ILE A 354 -5.84 -36.78 -20.98
N GLU A 355 -4.55 -37.04 -20.82
CA GLU A 355 -3.97 -38.38 -20.76
C GLU A 355 -3.94 -38.84 -19.29
N VAL A 356 -4.65 -39.94 -19.01
CA VAL A 356 -4.70 -40.54 -17.69
C VAL A 356 -4.05 -41.92 -17.72
N ASP A 357 -3.01 -42.06 -16.89
CA ASP A 357 -2.26 -43.30 -16.71
C ASP A 357 -2.94 -44.16 -15.63
N SER A 358 -3.54 -45.28 -16.04
CA SER A 358 -4.28 -46.20 -15.18
C SER A 358 -3.42 -46.97 -14.18
N SER A 359 -2.09 -46.98 -14.38
CA SER A 359 -1.16 -47.62 -13.42
C SER A 359 -0.99 -46.82 -12.14
N GLN A 360 -1.48 -45.57 -12.11
CA GLN A 360 -1.44 -44.69 -10.96
C GLN A 360 -2.72 -44.87 -10.15
N LYS A 361 -2.60 -45.25 -8.87
CA LYS A 361 -3.69 -45.17 -7.88
C LYS A 361 -4.04 -43.70 -7.61
N SER A 362 -4.57 -43.01 -8.60
CA SER A 362 -4.94 -41.61 -8.53
C SER A 362 -6.46 -41.51 -8.48
N THR A 363 -7.00 -41.40 -7.27
CA THR A 363 -8.43 -41.32 -6.92
C THR A 363 -9.10 -40.00 -7.33
N CYS A 364 -8.53 -39.27 -8.28
CA CYS A 364 -8.93 -37.90 -8.59
C CYS A 364 -10.07 -37.80 -9.62
N PHE A 365 -10.59 -38.91 -10.14
CA PHE A 365 -11.70 -38.91 -11.09
C PHE A 365 -12.44 -40.25 -11.12
N THR A 366 -13.70 -40.23 -11.56
CA THR A 366 -14.55 -41.42 -11.64
C THR A 366 -15.50 -41.37 -12.85
N PRO A 367 -15.83 -42.51 -13.50
CA PRO A 367 -16.90 -42.57 -14.49
C PRO A 367 -18.27 -42.29 -13.85
N LEU A 368 -19.14 -41.57 -14.57
CA LEU A 368 -20.49 -41.24 -14.10
C LEU A 368 -21.54 -42.34 -14.30
N LYS A 369 -21.13 -43.48 -14.84
CA LYS A 369 -22.02 -44.61 -15.14
C LYS A 369 -22.70 -45.10 -13.85
N ASP A 370 -24.02 -45.24 -13.90
CA ASP A 370 -24.88 -45.73 -12.82
C ASP A 370 -24.94 -44.90 -11.51
N THR A 371 -24.16 -43.81 -11.40
CA THR A 371 -24.08 -42.96 -10.20
C THR A 371 -24.60 -41.53 -10.41
N SER A 372 -24.75 -41.09 -11.67
CA SER A 372 -25.29 -39.77 -12.03
C SER A 372 -26.82 -39.74 -12.06
N TYR A 373 -27.41 -38.55 -11.84
CA TYR A 373 -28.82 -38.28 -12.14
C TYR A 373 -29.15 -38.44 -13.63
N LEU A 374 -28.19 -38.13 -14.52
CA LEU A 374 -28.35 -38.16 -15.97
C LEU A 374 -28.03 -39.56 -16.49
N LYS A 375 -29.08 -40.35 -16.77
CA LYS A 375 -28.98 -41.79 -17.07
C LYS A 375 -28.27 -42.15 -18.39
N ASP A 376 -28.00 -41.17 -19.26
CA ASP A 376 -27.41 -41.37 -20.60
C ASP A 376 -25.94 -40.88 -20.71
N GLN A 377 -25.17 -40.91 -19.61
CA GLN A 377 -23.80 -40.36 -19.54
C GLN A 377 -22.68 -41.41 -19.49
N GLU A 378 -22.77 -42.48 -20.30
CA GLU A 378 -21.76 -43.56 -20.30
C GLU A 378 -20.33 -43.09 -20.65
N ASN A 379 -20.20 -41.95 -21.34
CA ASN A 379 -18.91 -41.42 -21.80
C ASN A 379 -18.36 -40.27 -20.93
N ASN A 380 -19.04 -39.89 -19.84
CA ASN A 380 -18.60 -38.77 -19.00
C ASN A 380 -17.89 -39.23 -17.73
N PHE A 381 -16.87 -38.47 -17.37
CA PHE A 381 -16.03 -38.65 -16.20
C PHE A 381 -16.04 -37.36 -15.39
N LEU A 382 -16.07 -37.50 -14.07
CA LEU A 382 -16.01 -36.37 -13.15
C LEU A 382 -14.66 -36.37 -12.44
N PHE A 383 -13.90 -35.31 -12.64
CA PHE A 383 -12.69 -35.02 -11.88
C PHE A 383 -13.01 -34.27 -10.61
N SER A 384 -12.26 -34.58 -9.55
CA SER A 384 -12.23 -33.86 -8.30
C SER A 384 -11.82 -32.40 -8.49
N MET A 385 -12.35 -31.54 -7.62
CA MET A 385 -11.92 -30.15 -7.49
C MET A 385 -10.39 -30.03 -7.31
N GLN A 386 -9.77 -29.02 -7.93
CA GLN A 386 -8.32 -28.78 -7.87
C GLN A 386 -7.49 -29.98 -8.34
N SER A 387 -7.92 -30.61 -9.44
CA SER A 387 -7.11 -31.59 -10.17
C SER A 387 -5.96 -30.89 -10.90
N ILE A 388 -4.75 -31.44 -10.77
CA ILE A 388 -3.51 -30.80 -11.25
C ILE A 388 -2.86 -31.65 -12.35
N PHE A 389 -2.48 -31.00 -13.44
CA PHE A 389 -1.95 -31.60 -14.66
C PHE A 389 -0.62 -30.98 -15.04
N ARG A 390 0.22 -31.72 -15.75
CA ARG A 390 1.35 -31.17 -16.50
C ARG A 390 0.94 -30.93 -17.94
N THR A 391 1.13 -29.70 -18.40
CA THR A 391 1.00 -29.30 -19.79
C THR A 391 2.12 -29.92 -20.62
N SER A 392 1.83 -30.32 -21.85
CA SER A 392 2.82 -30.96 -22.74
C SER A 392 2.83 -30.31 -24.11
N GLU A 393 1.94 -30.71 -25.02
CA GLU A 393 1.87 -30.19 -26.39
C GLU A 393 0.72 -29.19 -26.54
N ILE A 394 0.99 -28.03 -27.15
CA ILE A 394 -0.03 -27.05 -27.56
C ILE A 394 -0.03 -26.95 -29.09
N LYS A 395 -1.15 -27.27 -29.74
CA LYS A 395 -1.26 -27.24 -31.21
C LYS A 395 -2.54 -26.59 -31.69
N GLN A 396 -2.46 -25.84 -32.78
CA GLN A 396 -3.65 -25.32 -33.43
C GLN A 396 -4.30 -26.41 -34.28
N ILE A 397 -5.61 -26.65 -34.10
CA ILE A 397 -6.35 -27.62 -34.91
C ILE A 397 -7.14 -26.89 -36.01
N GLU A 398 -7.79 -25.78 -35.68
CA GLU A 398 -8.56 -24.95 -36.62
C GLU A 398 -8.37 -23.45 -36.31
N ASN A 399 -8.91 -22.57 -37.16
CA ASN A 399 -8.95 -21.14 -36.85
C ASN A 399 -9.70 -20.90 -35.52
N GLN A 400 -9.02 -20.27 -34.56
CA GLN A 400 -9.47 -20.04 -33.19
C GLN A 400 -9.77 -21.30 -32.34
N VAL A 401 -9.30 -22.48 -32.76
CA VAL A 401 -9.43 -23.73 -31.97
C VAL A 401 -8.06 -24.38 -31.75
N TRP A 402 -7.67 -24.53 -30.50
CA TRP A 402 -6.38 -25.06 -30.09
C TRP A 402 -6.52 -26.29 -29.19
N GLN A 403 -5.68 -27.30 -29.39
CA GLN A 403 -5.54 -28.43 -28.49
C GLN A 403 -4.44 -28.19 -27.47
N ILE A 404 -4.68 -28.55 -26.22
CA ILE A 404 -3.66 -28.60 -25.18
C ILE A 404 -3.65 -30.01 -24.59
N THR A 405 -2.52 -30.70 -24.67
CA THR A 405 -2.35 -32.04 -24.10
C THR A 405 -1.92 -31.93 -22.63
N LEU A 406 -2.69 -32.54 -21.75
CA LEU A 406 -2.52 -32.52 -20.30
C LEU A 406 -2.23 -33.94 -19.78
N LYS A 407 -1.28 -34.08 -18.87
CA LYS A 407 -0.99 -35.34 -18.17
C LYS A 407 -1.32 -35.19 -16.70
N LEU A 408 -2.07 -36.12 -16.12
CA LEU A 408 -2.40 -36.05 -14.68
C LEU A 408 -1.12 -36.12 -13.84
N THR A 409 -1.00 -35.22 -12.87
CA THR A 409 0.21 -35.11 -12.03
C THR A 409 0.21 -36.20 -10.96
N LYS A 410 1.39 -36.80 -10.70
CA LYS A 410 1.53 -37.86 -9.69
C LYS A 410 1.39 -37.29 -8.26
N ILE A 411 0.84 -38.10 -7.35
CA ILE A 411 0.70 -37.73 -5.93
C ILE A 411 2.06 -37.41 -5.27
N ASN A 412 3.13 -38.06 -5.72
CA ASN A 412 4.49 -37.87 -5.23
C ASN A 412 5.33 -36.89 -6.09
N ASP A 413 4.68 -36.02 -6.85
CA ASP A 413 5.38 -34.99 -7.62
C ASP A 413 6.15 -34.04 -6.67
N LYS A 414 7.47 -33.95 -6.88
CA LYS A 414 8.39 -33.18 -6.02
C LYS A 414 7.98 -31.71 -5.89
N GLN A 415 7.42 -31.12 -6.96
CA GLN A 415 7.01 -29.72 -6.97
C GLN A 415 5.77 -29.49 -6.12
N LEU A 416 4.80 -30.40 -6.17
CA LEU A 416 3.60 -30.33 -5.33
C LEU A 416 3.93 -30.53 -3.85
N ILE A 417 4.88 -31.42 -3.53
CA ILE A 417 5.37 -31.62 -2.16
C ILE A 417 6.03 -30.33 -1.65
N SER A 418 6.95 -29.75 -2.42
CA SER A 418 7.63 -28.50 -2.07
C SER A 418 6.65 -27.33 -1.89
N LEU A 419 5.63 -27.20 -2.75
CA LEU A 419 4.56 -26.20 -2.58
C LEU A 419 3.73 -26.44 -1.32
N LYS A 420 3.42 -27.71 -1.00
CA LYS A 420 2.71 -28.07 0.24
C LYS A 420 3.52 -27.69 1.47
N GLU A 421 4.81 -27.99 1.48
CA GLU A 421 5.72 -27.63 2.57
C GLU A 421 5.82 -26.12 2.73
N LEU A 422 5.96 -25.38 1.62
CA LEU A 422 5.99 -23.91 1.63
C LEU A 422 4.70 -23.32 2.24
N VAL A 423 3.53 -23.71 1.73
CA VAL A 423 2.26 -23.21 2.25
C VAL A 423 2.13 -23.56 3.73
N HIS A 424 2.45 -24.80 4.11
CA HIS A 424 2.39 -25.24 5.49
C HIS A 424 3.32 -24.42 6.42
N GLU A 425 4.59 -24.22 6.03
CA GLU A 425 5.56 -23.42 6.80
C GLU A 425 5.04 -22.00 7.04
N LYS A 426 4.44 -21.37 6.02
CA LYS A 426 3.94 -19.99 6.11
C LYS A 426 2.61 -19.85 6.87
N THR A 427 1.77 -20.87 6.87
CA THR A 427 0.42 -20.83 7.48
C THR A 427 0.27 -21.62 8.79
N GLN A 428 1.36 -22.17 9.32
CA GLN A 428 1.39 -22.92 10.58
C GLN A 428 0.66 -22.23 11.76
N ASN A 429 0.06 -23.06 12.64
CA ASN A 429 -0.54 -22.69 13.93
C ASN A 429 -1.79 -21.79 13.89
N VAL A 430 -2.46 -21.68 12.74
CA VAL A 430 -3.72 -20.92 12.62
C VAL A 430 -4.87 -21.87 12.30
N SER A 431 -6.07 -21.59 12.81
CA SER A 431 -7.27 -22.39 12.50
C SER A 431 -7.58 -22.39 11.00
N GLN A 432 -8.17 -23.47 10.49
CA GLN A 432 -8.40 -23.79 9.07
C GLN A 432 -8.59 -22.57 8.15
N TRP A 433 -9.75 -21.93 8.14
CA TRP A 433 -10.03 -20.81 7.23
C TRP A 433 -9.23 -19.53 7.51
N HIS A 434 -8.65 -19.37 8.71
CA HIS A 434 -7.74 -18.26 8.98
C HIS A 434 -6.40 -18.43 8.25
N GLN A 435 -5.97 -19.68 7.98
CA GLN A 435 -4.78 -19.95 7.18
C GLN A 435 -4.92 -19.34 5.78
N LEU A 436 -6.13 -19.40 5.21
CA LEU A 436 -6.41 -18.84 3.89
C LEU A 436 -6.30 -17.31 3.90
N ALA A 437 -6.92 -16.65 4.88
CA ALA A 437 -6.82 -15.19 5.00
C ALA A 437 -5.37 -14.73 5.21
N LYS A 438 -4.62 -15.44 6.07
CA LYS A 438 -3.19 -15.19 6.30
C LYS A 438 -2.35 -15.41 5.03
N LEU A 439 -2.63 -16.47 4.27
CA LEU A 439 -1.96 -16.72 2.99
C LEU A 439 -2.19 -15.57 2.01
N MET A 440 -3.44 -15.08 1.91
CA MET A 440 -3.77 -13.94 1.05
C MET A 440 -3.04 -12.67 1.49
N ALA A 441 -2.94 -12.40 2.80
CA ALA A 441 -2.16 -11.28 3.32
C ALA A 441 -0.65 -11.41 2.99
N LEU A 442 -0.07 -12.60 3.15
CA LEU A 442 1.35 -12.86 2.80
C LEU A 442 1.64 -12.71 1.30
N LEU A 443 0.63 -12.98 0.46
CA LEU A 443 0.66 -12.77 -0.99
C LEU A 443 0.37 -11.31 -1.40
N HIS A 444 0.14 -10.40 -0.45
CA HIS A 444 -0.24 -8.99 -0.69
C HIS A 444 -1.62 -8.83 -1.37
N GLU A 445 -2.48 -9.85 -1.31
CA GLU A 445 -3.90 -9.76 -1.68
C GLU A 445 -4.73 -9.27 -0.48
N PHE A 446 -4.42 -8.06 0.00
CA PHE A 446 -5.00 -7.50 1.23
C PHE A 446 -6.53 -7.37 1.19
N ASP A 447 -7.11 -7.00 0.06
CA ASP A 447 -8.57 -6.89 -0.06
C ASP A 447 -9.25 -8.25 0.05
N HIS A 448 -8.64 -9.28 -0.53
CA HIS A 448 -9.13 -10.65 -0.44
C HIS A 448 -8.99 -11.19 1.00
N ALA A 449 -7.86 -10.92 1.66
CA ALA A 449 -7.65 -11.26 3.06
C ALA A 449 -8.70 -10.60 3.97
N LYS A 450 -8.97 -9.30 3.78
CA LYS A 450 -10.02 -8.56 4.52
C LYS A 450 -11.40 -9.17 4.27
N GLU A 451 -11.75 -9.50 3.03
CA GLU A 451 -13.02 -10.14 2.67
C GLU A 451 -13.20 -11.46 3.43
N ILE A 452 -12.18 -12.33 3.43
CA ILE A 452 -12.21 -13.59 4.16
C ILE A 452 -12.37 -13.35 5.66
N TYR A 453 -11.58 -12.44 6.26
CA TYR A 453 -11.70 -12.13 7.69
C TYR A 453 -13.09 -11.58 8.08
N HIS A 454 -13.70 -10.74 7.24
CA HIS A 454 -15.05 -10.24 7.47
C HIS A 454 -16.10 -11.35 7.42
N VAL A 455 -15.99 -12.30 6.49
CA VAL A 455 -16.85 -13.49 6.44
C VAL A 455 -16.63 -14.36 7.69
N LEU A 456 -15.38 -14.54 8.12
CA LEU A 456 -15.11 -15.29 9.36
C LEU A 456 -15.73 -14.60 10.59
N LEU A 457 -15.69 -13.26 10.67
CA LEU A 457 -16.38 -12.51 11.74
C LEU A 457 -17.91 -12.70 11.71
N SER A 458 -18.53 -12.78 10.52
CA SER A 458 -19.99 -12.93 10.41
C SER A 458 -20.47 -14.34 10.76
N LEU A 459 -19.60 -15.35 10.58
CA LEU A 459 -19.89 -16.75 10.89
C LEU A 459 -19.65 -17.11 12.36
N LEU A 460 -18.90 -16.29 13.11
CA LEU A 460 -18.57 -16.56 14.51
C LEU A 460 -19.73 -16.17 15.45
N PRO A 461 -20.12 -17.04 16.41
CA PRO A 461 -21.07 -16.65 17.43
C PRO A 461 -20.46 -15.63 18.40
N THR A 462 -21.30 -14.79 19.00
CA THR A 462 -20.87 -13.72 19.93
C THR A 462 -20.12 -14.24 21.17
N THR A 463 -20.24 -15.53 21.48
CA THR A 463 -19.56 -16.21 22.58
C THR A 463 -18.06 -16.45 22.31
N GLU A 464 -17.61 -16.49 21.05
CA GLU A 464 -16.20 -16.75 20.68
C GLU A 464 -15.34 -15.47 20.66
N SER A 465 -15.38 -14.71 21.76
CA SER A 465 -14.70 -13.41 21.92
C SER A 465 -13.19 -13.46 21.62
N SER A 466 -12.50 -14.57 21.93
CA SER A 466 -11.06 -14.71 21.66
C SER A 466 -10.73 -14.76 20.17
N LYS A 467 -11.54 -15.46 19.36
CA LYS A 467 -11.33 -15.55 17.90
C LYS A 467 -11.67 -14.23 17.23
N MET A 468 -12.75 -13.58 17.66
CA MET A 468 -13.13 -12.23 17.21
C MET A 468 -12.00 -11.22 17.46
N CYS A 469 -11.41 -11.23 18.67
CA CYS A 469 -10.27 -10.37 18.99
C CYS A 469 -9.07 -10.61 18.07
N HIS A 470 -8.74 -11.88 17.80
CA HIS A 470 -7.66 -12.22 16.88
C HIS A 470 -7.94 -11.71 15.46
N ILE A 471 -9.14 -11.93 14.91
CA ILE A 471 -9.47 -11.45 13.56
C ILE A 471 -9.42 -9.92 13.48
N TYR A 472 -9.94 -9.19 14.47
CA TYR A 472 -9.81 -7.74 14.49
C TYR A 472 -8.36 -7.28 14.58
N ASN A 473 -7.49 -8.02 15.29
CA ASN A 473 -6.06 -7.73 15.29
C ASN A 473 -5.43 -7.95 13.90
N GLU A 474 -5.74 -9.04 13.20
CA GLU A 474 -5.22 -9.31 11.85
C GLU A 474 -5.73 -8.28 10.83
N LEU A 475 -7.01 -7.89 10.90
CA LEU A 475 -7.55 -6.78 10.09
C LEU A 475 -6.81 -5.47 10.37
N GLY A 476 -6.49 -5.20 11.63
CA GLY A 476 -5.67 -4.06 12.02
C GLY A 476 -4.27 -4.10 11.40
N ILE A 477 -3.62 -5.26 11.38
CA ILE A 477 -2.29 -5.46 10.77
C ILE A 477 -2.35 -5.22 9.27
N ILE A 478 -3.35 -5.77 8.58
CA ILE A 478 -3.53 -5.54 7.14
C ILE A 478 -3.74 -4.05 6.85
N CYS A 479 -4.58 -3.37 7.64
CA CYS A 479 -4.81 -1.93 7.47
C CYS A 479 -3.55 -1.10 7.71
N ASP A 480 -2.74 -1.47 8.72
CA ASP A 480 -1.42 -0.87 8.99
C ASP A 480 -0.49 -1.00 7.78
N GLU A 481 -0.35 -2.22 7.25
CA GLU A 481 0.50 -2.49 6.06
C GLU A 481 0.04 -1.73 4.82
N THR A 482 -1.28 -1.50 4.66
CA THR A 482 -1.84 -0.71 3.55
C THR A 482 -1.81 0.81 3.79
N GLY A 483 -1.37 1.26 4.96
CA GLY A 483 -1.30 2.69 5.33
C GLY A 483 -2.62 3.31 5.77
N ASP A 484 -3.70 2.53 5.95
CA ASP A 484 -4.97 3.02 6.51
C ASP A 484 -4.93 2.99 8.05
N TYR A 485 -4.10 3.85 8.62
CA TYR A 485 -3.83 3.90 10.05
C TYR A 485 -5.08 4.20 10.90
N ARG A 486 -6.07 4.93 10.35
CA ARG A 486 -7.32 5.21 11.06
C ARG A 486 -8.18 3.96 11.20
N LEU A 487 -8.32 3.21 10.11
CA LEU A 487 -9.06 1.95 10.14
C LEU A 487 -8.33 0.90 10.96
N ALA A 488 -6.99 0.84 10.87
CA ALA A 488 -6.15 -0.01 11.71
C ALA A 488 -6.40 0.27 13.21
N LEU A 489 -6.37 1.55 13.61
CA LEU A 489 -6.66 1.96 14.98
C LEU A 489 -8.06 1.52 15.42
N ALA A 490 -9.07 1.70 14.57
CA ALA A 490 -10.45 1.31 14.88
C ALA A 490 -10.58 -0.21 15.10
N PHE A 491 -9.90 -1.03 14.29
CA PHE A 491 -9.89 -2.48 14.46
C PHE A 491 -9.13 -2.90 15.73
N TYR A 492 -7.97 -2.32 16.01
CA TYR A 492 -7.25 -2.60 17.25
C TYR A 492 -8.02 -2.16 18.50
N GLN A 493 -8.77 -1.05 18.44
CA GLN A 493 -9.66 -0.62 19.52
C GLN A 493 -10.81 -1.61 19.75
N LYS A 494 -11.45 -2.12 18.68
CA LYS A 494 -12.45 -3.19 18.81
C LYS A 494 -11.86 -4.45 19.43
N ALA A 495 -10.66 -4.85 19.00
CA ALA A 495 -9.94 -5.97 19.60
C ALA A 495 -9.69 -5.74 21.10
N LEU A 496 -9.27 -4.53 21.49
CA LEU A 496 -9.03 -4.14 22.88
C LEU A 496 -10.30 -4.20 23.73
N GLU A 497 -11.43 -3.70 23.22
CA GLU A 497 -12.72 -3.72 23.92
C GLU A 497 -13.18 -5.15 24.22
N ILE A 498 -13.10 -6.04 23.23
CA ILE A 498 -13.46 -7.45 23.37
C ILE A 498 -12.51 -8.13 24.37
N GLN A 499 -11.21 -7.86 24.29
CA GLN A 499 -10.22 -8.45 25.19
C GLN A 499 -10.43 -8.02 26.65
N ARG A 500 -10.77 -6.75 26.88
CA ARG A 500 -11.07 -6.22 28.22
C ARG A 500 -12.30 -6.85 28.85
N LYS A 501 -13.31 -7.18 28.05
CA LYS A 501 -14.54 -7.85 28.52
C LYS A 501 -14.33 -9.34 28.82
N SER A 502 -13.43 -10.00 28.09
CA SER A 502 -13.25 -11.45 28.12
C SER A 502 -12.14 -11.96 29.05
N SER A 503 -11.13 -11.14 29.36
CA SER A 503 -9.91 -11.60 30.04
C SER A 503 -9.67 -10.95 31.41
N ARG A 504 -9.01 -11.68 32.32
CA ARG A 504 -8.37 -11.07 33.50
C ARG A 504 -7.34 -10.02 33.04
N SER A 505 -7.19 -8.93 33.80
CA SER A 505 -6.46 -7.71 33.44
C SER A 505 -4.98 -7.83 33.04
N ASN A 506 -4.37 -9.03 33.06
CA ASN A 506 -2.95 -9.28 32.80
C ASN A 506 -2.70 -10.40 31.76
N HIS A 507 -3.56 -10.59 30.76
CA HIS A 507 -3.29 -11.59 29.71
C HIS A 507 -2.25 -11.09 28.69
N TYR A 508 -1.34 -11.95 28.21
CA TYR A 508 -0.27 -11.55 27.27
C TYR A 508 -0.80 -10.92 25.97
N SER A 509 -1.92 -11.42 25.44
CA SER A 509 -2.59 -10.85 24.26
C SER A 509 -2.98 -9.38 24.44
N LEU A 510 -3.35 -8.95 25.66
CA LEU A 510 -3.67 -7.55 25.95
C LEU A 510 -2.46 -6.65 25.72
N SER A 511 -1.26 -7.14 26.05
CA SER A 511 -0.01 -6.41 25.76
C SER A 511 0.25 -6.29 24.27
N THR A 512 -0.14 -7.28 23.46
CA THR A 512 0.02 -7.23 22.00
C THR A 512 -0.90 -6.17 21.39
N VAL A 513 -2.17 -6.13 21.81
CA VAL A 513 -3.11 -5.11 21.33
C VAL A 513 -2.67 -3.70 21.73
N TYR A 514 -2.25 -3.49 22.98
CA TYR A 514 -1.70 -2.19 23.39
C TYR A 514 -0.43 -1.82 22.60
N ASN A 515 0.44 -2.78 22.29
CA ASN A 515 1.63 -2.53 21.50
C ASN A 515 1.26 -2.03 20.09
N ASN A 516 0.31 -2.70 19.43
CA ASN A 516 -0.11 -2.35 18.07
C ASN A 516 -0.84 -1.00 18.04
N ILE A 517 -1.70 -0.71 19.04
CA ILE A 517 -2.31 0.62 19.20
C ILE A 517 -1.23 1.69 19.38
N GLY A 518 -0.18 1.38 20.17
CA GLY A 518 0.92 2.31 20.40
C GLY A 518 1.68 2.66 19.13
N GLU A 519 2.00 1.68 18.28
CA GLU A 519 2.64 1.91 16.98
C GLU A 519 1.76 2.76 16.06
N ILE A 520 0.49 2.42 15.91
CA ILE A 520 -0.43 3.20 15.06
C ILE A 520 -0.62 4.62 15.57
N GLN A 521 -0.69 4.82 16.89
CA GLN A 521 -0.79 6.17 17.46
C GLN A 521 0.47 6.99 17.16
N ARG A 522 1.65 6.35 17.15
CA ARG A 522 2.89 7.00 16.71
C ARG A 522 2.82 7.39 15.22
N GLU A 523 2.36 6.50 14.35
CA GLU A 523 2.18 6.82 12.92
C GLU A 523 1.12 7.90 12.67
N LEU A 524 0.09 8.00 13.51
CA LEU A 524 -0.91 9.08 13.48
C LEU A 524 -0.42 10.40 14.10
N GLY A 525 0.78 10.42 14.69
CA GLY A 525 1.36 11.59 15.34
C GLY A 525 0.85 11.87 16.76
N ASP A 526 0.10 10.96 17.39
CA ASP A 526 -0.29 11.03 18.80
C ASP A 526 0.74 10.30 19.68
N TYR A 527 1.90 10.93 19.84
CA TYR A 527 3.04 10.34 20.52
C TYR A 527 2.82 10.14 22.03
N PHE A 528 1.96 10.94 22.66
CA PHE A 528 1.62 10.77 24.07
C PHE A 528 0.75 9.54 24.30
N ALA A 529 -0.25 9.31 23.45
CA ALA A 529 -1.07 8.10 23.51
C ALA A 529 -0.22 6.85 23.20
N ALA A 530 0.66 6.95 22.20
CA ALA A 530 1.62 5.89 21.87
C ALA A 530 2.47 5.49 23.09
N LEU A 531 3.07 6.49 23.76
CA LEU A 531 3.86 6.27 24.97
C LEU A 531 3.04 5.59 26.07
N SER A 532 1.80 6.04 26.32
CA SER A 532 0.91 5.42 27.32
C SER A 532 0.62 3.95 27.02
N CYS A 533 0.37 3.62 25.75
CA CYS A 533 0.11 2.26 25.30
C CYS A 533 1.34 1.35 25.43
N HIS A 534 2.54 1.83 25.06
CA HIS A 534 3.77 1.07 25.24
C HIS A 534 4.15 0.90 26.73
N GLN A 535 3.86 1.89 27.60
CA GLN A 535 4.05 1.75 29.05
C GLN A 535 3.13 0.70 29.66
N LYS A 536 1.85 0.66 29.24
CA LYS A 536 0.91 -0.41 29.64
C LYS A 536 1.39 -1.77 29.16
N THR A 537 1.87 -1.85 27.92
CA THR A 537 2.48 -3.05 27.35
C THR A 537 3.65 -3.54 28.21
N LEU A 538 4.56 -2.63 28.58
CA LEU A 538 5.71 -2.93 29.43
C LEU A 538 5.27 -3.46 30.81
N SER A 539 4.33 -2.77 31.46
CA SER A 539 3.82 -3.16 32.78
C SER A 539 3.22 -4.57 32.79
N ILE A 540 2.46 -4.93 31.74
CA ILE A 540 1.90 -6.28 31.60
C ILE A 540 3.01 -7.30 31.37
N LYS A 541 3.92 -7.05 30.41
CA LYS A 541 4.98 -7.99 30.07
C LYS A 541 5.97 -8.22 31.22
N GLN A 542 6.31 -7.20 32.01
CA GLN A 542 7.20 -7.35 33.17
C GLN A 542 6.63 -8.25 34.28
N LYS A 543 5.30 -8.35 34.39
CA LYS A 543 4.65 -9.24 35.37
C LYS A 543 4.63 -10.71 34.92
N ILE A 544 4.72 -10.97 33.62
CA ILE A 544 4.50 -12.29 33.03
C ILE A 544 5.81 -12.93 32.55
N LEU A 545 6.73 -12.12 32.02
CA LEU A 545 7.94 -12.57 31.34
C LEU A 545 9.17 -12.45 32.23
N SER A 546 10.19 -13.27 31.96
CA SER A 546 11.48 -13.13 32.61
C SER A 546 12.18 -11.81 32.23
N PRO A 547 13.05 -11.25 33.09
CA PRO A 547 13.72 -9.97 32.84
C PRO A 547 14.61 -9.90 31.58
N HIS A 548 14.96 -11.04 31.00
CA HIS A 548 15.78 -11.15 29.78
C HIS A 548 14.99 -11.63 28.57
N HIS A 549 13.66 -11.65 28.65
CA HIS A 549 12.84 -12.08 27.52
C HIS A 549 12.89 -11.07 26.36
N LEU A 550 13.12 -11.53 25.12
CA LEU A 550 13.29 -10.66 23.94
C LEU A 550 12.07 -9.74 23.68
N SER A 551 10.86 -10.20 23.98
CA SER A 551 9.64 -9.37 23.90
C SER A 551 9.68 -8.11 24.78
N LEU A 552 10.44 -8.10 25.90
CA LEU A 552 10.70 -6.88 26.68
C LEU A 552 11.66 -5.95 25.93
N ALA A 553 12.68 -6.49 25.27
CA ALA A 553 13.60 -5.70 24.45
C ALA A 553 12.87 -4.98 23.32
N THR A 554 11.89 -5.63 22.66
CA THR A 554 11.02 -5.00 21.66
C THR A 554 10.21 -3.86 22.27
N THR A 555 9.60 -4.07 23.44
CA THR A 555 8.82 -3.01 24.09
C THR A 555 9.68 -1.83 24.55
N TYR A 556 10.90 -2.08 25.03
CA TYR A 556 11.87 -1.00 25.30
C TYR A 556 12.27 -0.26 24.02
N ASN A 557 12.46 -0.96 22.90
CA ASN A 557 12.72 -0.30 21.62
C ASN A 557 11.58 0.65 21.22
N ASN A 558 10.32 0.23 21.37
CA ASN A 558 9.16 1.03 20.98
C ASN A 558 8.94 2.22 21.93
N LEU A 559 9.24 2.05 23.22
CA LEU A 559 9.33 3.18 24.15
C LEU A 559 10.45 4.16 23.76
N GLY A 560 11.59 3.65 23.29
CA GLY A 560 12.67 4.45 22.72
C GLY A 560 12.19 5.30 21.55
N LEU A 561 11.52 4.68 20.57
CA LEU A 561 10.94 5.35 19.40
C LEU A 561 9.92 6.42 19.81
N ALA A 562 8.98 6.13 20.70
CA ALA A 562 7.97 7.09 21.14
C ALA A 562 8.60 8.30 21.87
N ASN A 563 9.62 8.08 22.71
CA ASN A 563 10.34 9.17 23.37
C ASN A 563 11.18 9.99 22.39
N GLN A 564 11.77 9.33 21.38
CA GLN A 564 12.48 10.00 20.29
C GLN A 564 11.52 10.93 19.52
N SER A 565 10.32 10.46 19.15
CA SER A 565 9.29 11.28 18.49
C SER A 565 8.78 12.45 19.35
N LEU A 566 8.85 12.33 20.68
CA LEU A 566 8.55 13.42 21.63
C LEU A 566 9.70 14.40 21.83
N GLY A 567 10.91 14.09 21.32
CA GLY A 567 12.12 14.88 21.53
C GLY A 567 12.81 14.62 22.88
N GLU A 568 12.40 13.59 23.61
CA GLU A 568 12.95 13.17 24.91
C GLU A 568 14.16 12.23 24.71
N PHE A 569 15.20 12.72 24.03
CA PHE A 569 16.31 11.90 23.53
C PHE A 569 17.11 11.18 24.61
N ALA A 570 17.26 11.78 25.80
CA ALA A 570 17.95 11.13 26.91
C ALA A 570 17.19 9.86 27.38
N THR A 571 15.87 9.96 27.51
CA THR A 571 14.99 8.84 27.87
C THR A 571 14.96 7.78 26.76
N ALA A 572 14.92 8.22 25.50
CA ALA A 572 15.01 7.30 24.36
C ALA A 572 16.31 6.48 24.38
N LEU A 573 17.44 7.13 24.71
CA LEU A 573 18.75 6.48 24.80
C LEU A 573 18.78 5.42 25.91
N GLU A 574 18.17 5.70 27.06
CA GLU A 574 18.06 4.75 28.16
C GLU A 574 17.27 3.50 27.73
N PHE A 575 16.15 3.68 27.06
CA PHE A 575 15.32 2.57 26.60
C PHE A 575 15.98 1.75 25.49
N TYR A 576 16.63 2.38 24.51
CA TYR A 576 17.43 1.65 23.53
C TYR A 576 18.59 0.89 24.18
N GLY A 577 19.23 1.47 25.19
CA GLY A 577 20.27 0.79 25.99
C GLY A 577 19.74 -0.47 26.66
N LYS A 578 18.59 -0.38 27.35
CA LYS A 578 17.91 -1.55 27.95
C LYS A 578 17.57 -2.63 26.92
N SER A 579 17.07 -2.23 25.74
CA SER A 579 16.78 -3.16 24.64
C SER A 579 18.05 -3.87 24.16
N LEU A 580 19.13 -3.11 23.93
CA LEU A 580 20.41 -3.64 23.48
C LEU A 580 21.01 -4.62 24.49
N ASP A 581 20.96 -4.29 25.79
CA ASP A 581 21.54 -5.12 26.85
C ASP A 581 20.86 -6.48 26.96
N ILE A 582 19.53 -6.52 26.85
CA ILE A 582 18.77 -7.79 26.83
C ILE A 582 19.18 -8.60 25.59
N LYS A 583 19.15 -7.98 24.41
CA LYS A 583 19.51 -8.67 23.15
C LYS A 583 20.93 -9.21 23.17
N ARG A 584 21.91 -8.47 23.69
CA ARG A 584 23.31 -8.92 23.78
C ARG A 584 23.52 -10.11 24.73
N LYS A 585 22.69 -10.25 25.76
CA LYS A 585 22.77 -11.38 26.71
C LYS A 585 22.16 -12.65 26.14
N VAL A 586 21.16 -12.54 25.28
CA VAL A 586 20.36 -13.68 24.80
C VAL A 586 20.74 -14.12 23.39
N LEU A 587 21.12 -13.19 22.52
CA LEU A 587 21.37 -13.44 21.10
C LEU A 587 22.86 -13.61 20.81
N SER A 588 23.18 -14.31 19.72
CA SER A 588 24.55 -14.39 19.23
C SER A 588 25.04 -13.00 18.78
N PRO A 589 26.36 -12.70 18.85
CA PRO A 589 26.90 -11.40 18.47
C PRO A 589 26.66 -10.99 17.01
N THR A 590 26.36 -11.97 16.14
CA THR A 590 26.05 -11.78 14.72
C THR A 590 24.54 -11.84 14.43
N HIS A 591 23.68 -11.86 15.44
CA HIS A 591 22.23 -11.93 15.22
C HIS A 591 21.68 -10.62 14.63
N ILE A 592 20.80 -10.73 13.63
CA ILE A 592 20.28 -9.58 12.86
C ILE A 592 19.54 -8.54 13.73
N ASP A 593 18.84 -8.98 14.77
CA ASP A 593 18.14 -8.08 15.71
C ASP A 593 19.06 -7.10 16.46
N LEU A 594 20.35 -7.43 16.61
CA LEU A 594 21.34 -6.50 17.15
C LEU A 594 21.63 -5.39 16.15
N ALA A 595 21.69 -5.71 14.85
CA ALA A 595 21.89 -4.71 13.81
C ALA A 595 20.73 -3.69 13.76
N ILE A 596 19.49 -4.15 13.97
CA ILE A 596 18.31 -3.26 14.07
C ILE A 596 18.47 -2.28 15.25
N THR A 597 18.81 -2.78 16.44
CA THR A 597 18.99 -1.91 17.61
C THR A 597 20.18 -0.96 17.44
N TYR A 598 21.29 -1.41 16.85
CA TYR A 598 22.39 -0.51 16.51
C TYR A 598 21.98 0.56 15.52
N ASN A 599 21.15 0.25 14.52
CA ASN A 599 20.59 1.25 13.61
C ASN A 599 19.78 2.32 14.36
N ASN A 600 18.86 1.91 15.26
CA ASN A 600 18.04 2.86 16.03
C ASN A 600 18.89 3.72 16.98
N MET A 601 19.91 3.12 17.61
CA MET A 601 20.86 3.89 18.42
C MET A 601 21.70 4.85 17.58
N GLY A 602 22.16 4.42 16.41
CA GLY A 602 22.88 5.27 15.47
C GLY A 602 22.05 6.47 15.07
N GLU A 603 20.76 6.25 14.80
CA GLU A 603 19.86 7.33 14.43
C GLU A 603 19.61 8.31 15.56
N LEU A 604 19.35 7.83 16.77
CA LEU A 604 19.20 8.70 17.93
C LEU A 604 20.48 9.52 18.17
N GLN A 605 21.67 8.93 18.02
CA GLN A 605 22.93 9.69 18.14
C GLN A 605 23.07 10.76 17.06
N ARG A 606 22.58 10.49 15.83
CA ARG A 606 22.54 11.48 14.75
C ARG A 606 21.66 12.66 15.11
N GLU A 607 20.42 12.41 15.58
CA GLU A 607 19.50 13.47 16.03
C GLU A 607 20.04 14.26 17.22
N MET A 608 20.86 13.64 18.07
CA MET A 608 21.57 14.32 19.15
C MET A 608 22.83 15.09 18.69
N GLY A 609 23.15 15.11 17.39
CA GLY A 609 24.32 15.78 16.81
C GLY A 609 25.65 15.06 17.06
N LYS A 610 25.63 13.80 17.52
CA LYS A 610 26.81 12.99 17.85
C LYS A 610 27.20 12.09 16.68
N TYR A 611 27.55 12.69 15.55
CA TYR A 611 27.75 12.00 14.26
C TYR A 611 28.81 10.89 14.30
N ALA A 612 29.94 11.08 14.99
CA ALA A 612 30.97 10.05 15.12
C ALA A 612 30.48 8.80 15.89
N ALA A 613 29.65 9.00 16.93
CA ALA A 613 29.04 7.90 17.66
C ALA A 613 27.98 7.19 16.81
N ALA A 614 27.18 7.96 16.05
CA ALA A 614 26.19 7.42 15.12
C ALA A 614 26.84 6.50 14.06
N LEU A 615 27.92 6.98 13.42
CA LEU A 615 28.67 6.21 12.43
C LEU A 615 29.17 4.87 12.99
N LYS A 616 29.75 4.88 14.21
CA LYS A 616 30.22 3.66 14.88
C LYS A 616 29.11 2.64 15.12
N TYR A 617 27.88 3.09 15.40
CA TYR A 617 26.74 2.19 15.55
C TYR A 617 26.28 1.63 14.19
N PHE A 618 26.19 2.47 13.16
CA PHE A 618 25.84 2.01 11.81
C PHE A 618 26.88 1.02 11.26
N GLU A 619 28.17 1.24 11.48
CA GLU A 619 29.25 0.32 11.11
C GLU A 619 29.12 -1.04 11.79
N LYS A 620 28.76 -1.08 13.09
CA LYS A 620 28.49 -2.34 13.79
C LYS A 620 27.31 -3.09 13.17
N GLY A 621 26.22 -2.37 12.86
CA GLY A 621 25.07 -2.95 12.16
C GLY A 621 25.44 -3.47 10.77
N LEU A 622 26.25 -2.71 10.03
CA LEU A 622 26.76 -3.08 8.71
C LEU A 622 27.58 -4.37 8.77
N GLN A 623 28.52 -4.48 9.72
CA GLN A 623 29.37 -5.66 9.89
C GLN A 623 28.56 -6.93 10.18
N ILE A 624 27.47 -6.83 10.96
CA ILE A 624 26.57 -7.95 11.21
C ILE A 624 25.89 -8.35 9.89
N ARG A 625 25.25 -7.40 9.20
CA ARG A 625 24.51 -7.66 7.95
C ARG A 625 25.41 -8.23 6.87
N LEU A 626 26.64 -7.73 6.70
CA LEU A 626 27.61 -8.25 5.72
C LEU A 626 28.02 -9.71 6.00
N LYS A 627 27.97 -10.16 7.26
CA LYS A 627 28.32 -11.55 7.64
C LYS A 627 27.15 -12.51 7.52
N THR A 628 25.91 -12.05 7.68
CA THR A 628 24.73 -12.92 7.80
C THR A 628 23.78 -12.86 6.61
N CYS A 629 23.77 -11.75 5.88
CA CYS A 629 22.81 -11.50 4.81
C CYS A 629 23.43 -11.71 3.43
N SER A 630 22.57 -11.92 2.43
CA SER A 630 22.96 -11.87 1.02
C SER A 630 23.53 -10.50 0.65
N PRO A 631 24.48 -10.38 -0.30
CA PRO A 631 24.98 -9.09 -0.79
C PRO A 631 23.89 -8.14 -1.32
N TYR A 632 22.72 -8.67 -1.69
CA TYR A 632 21.57 -7.92 -2.19
C TYR A 632 20.42 -7.86 -1.17
N ASP A 633 20.68 -8.07 0.12
CA ASP A 633 19.68 -7.92 1.16
C ASP A 633 19.28 -6.44 1.33
N SER A 634 17.98 -6.15 1.29
CA SER A 634 17.45 -4.78 1.37
C SER A 634 17.84 -4.06 2.68
N SER A 635 18.12 -4.80 3.77
CA SER A 635 18.59 -4.23 5.03
C SER A 635 20.00 -3.64 4.91
N LEU A 636 20.87 -4.14 4.02
CA LEU A 636 22.16 -3.51 3.74
C LEU A 636 21.97 -2.12 3.13
N ALA A 637 21.00 -1.97 2.23
CA ALA A 637 20.68 -0.68 1.63
C ALA A 637 20.26 0.35 2.69
N ILE A 638 19.48 -0.05 3.69
CA ILE A 638 19.09 0.82 4.82
C ILE A 638 20.33 1.29 5.60
N THR A 639 21.30 0.42 5.88
CA THR A 639 22.52 0.82 6.60
C THR A 639 23.37 1.77 5.78
N TYR A 640 23.59 1.49 4.49
CA TYR A 640 24.34 2.39 3.63
C TYR A 640 23.67 3.75 3.50
N ASN A 641 22.34 3.78 3.40
CA ASN A 641 21.57 5.02 3.40
C ASN A 641 21.84 5.85 4.67
N ASN A 642 21.80 5.22 5.84
CA ASN A 642 22.03 5.91 7.10
C ASN A 642 23.47 6.41 7.25
N ILE A 643 24.46 5.65 6.77
CA ILE A 643 25.85 6.11 6.71
C ILE A 643 25.99 7.31 5.76
N GLY A 644 25.33 7.27 4.60
CA GLY A 644 25.28 8.39 3.66
C GLY A 644 24.71 9.66 4.29
N LEU A 645 23.65 9.52 5.10
CA LEU A 645 23.09 10.64 5.86
C LEU A 645 24.08 11.20 6.89
N ILE A 646 24.93 10.38 7.52
CA ILE A 646 25.98 10.90 8.41
C ILE A 646 27.01 11.72 7.64
N HIS A 647 27.49 11.22 6.50
CA HIS A 647 28.42 11.99 5.67
C HIS A 647 27.80 13.30 5.18
N ARG A 648 26.50 13.31 4.83
CA ARG A 648 25.76 14.54 4.51
C ARG A 648 25.80 15.54 5.67
N GLU A 649 25.44 15.11 6.88
CA GLU A 649 25.44 15.96 8.09
C GLU A 649 26.84 16.43 8.49
N GLN A 650 27.89 15.75 8.05
CA GLN A 650 29.30 16.15 8.27
C GLN A 650 29.85 17.04 7.14
N GLY A 651 29.05 17.36 6.12
CA GLY A 651 29.48 18.16 4.96
C GLY A 651 30.30 17.39 3.91
N ASP A 652 30.45 16.07 4.06
CA ASP A 652 31.14 15.21 3.10
C ASP A 652 30.17 14.69 2.04
N TYR A 653 29.69 15.62 1.22
CA TYR A 653 28.65 15.38 0.21
C TYR A 653 29.07 14.33 -0.84
N ASN A 654 30.36 14.30 -1.19
CA ASN A 654 30.87 13.32 -2.15
C ASN A 654 30.78 11.87 -1.61
N GLN A 655 31.16 11.63 -0.35
CA GLN A 655 30.97 10.30 0.26
C GLN A 655 29.49 9.97 0.48
N ALA A 656 28.67 10.97 0.81
CA ALA A 656 27.23 10.75 0.96
C ALA A 656 26.60 10.17 -0.33
N ILE A 657 26.91 10.75 -1.50
CA ILE A 657 26.46 10.23 -2.80
C ILE A 657 26.94 8.79 -3.04
N VAL A 658 28.19 8.47 -2.72
CA VAL A 658 28.72 7.11 -2.89
C VAL A 658 27.90 6.09 -2.10
N TYR A 659 27.57 6.39 -0.85
CA TYR A 659 26.75 5.50 -0.02
C TYR A 659 25.30 5.42 -0.47
N PHE A 660 24.68 6.53 -0.89
CA PHE A 660 23.34 6.50 -1.45
C PHE A 660 23.27 5.69 -2.75
N ARG A 661 24.29 5.78 -3.61
CA ARG A 661 24.38 4.96 -4.84
C ARG A 661 24.54 3.47 -4.52
N LYS A 662 25.33 3.09 -3.51
CA LYS A 662 25.39 1.69 -3.04
C LYS A 662 24.02 1.18 -2.56
N SER A 663 23.28 2.00 -1.81
CA SER A 663 21.91 1.68 -1.40
C SER A 663 20.98 1.52 -2.62
N LEU A 664 21.06 2.44 -3.60
CA LEU A 664 20.26 2.38 -4.81
C LEU A 664 20.55 1.12 -5.64
N GLU A 665 21.82 0.76 -5.82
CA GLU A 665 22.21 -0.43 -6.59
C GLU A 665 21.62 -1.72 -6.00
N ILE A 666 21.71 -1.89 -4.67
CA ILE A 666 21.10 -3.05 -3.99
C ILE A 666 19.59 -3.07 -4.25
N LYS A 667 18.91 -1.94 -4.08
CA LYS A 667 17.46 -1.86 -4.28
C LYS A 667 17.05 -2.11 -5.72
N GLN A 668 17.82 -1.66 -6.72
CA GLN A 668 17.56 -1.93 -8.14
C GLN A 668 17.69 -3.41 -8.49
N LYS A 669 18.59 -4.13 -7.83
CA LYS A 669 18.75 -5.58 -8.00
C LYS A 669 17.72 -6.39 -7.20
N THR A 670 17.16 -5.83 -6.14
CA THR A 670 16.22 -6.51 -5.23
C THR A 670 14.76 -6.32 -5.64
N PHE A 671 14.40 -5.13 -6.15
CA PHE A 671 13.02 -4.75 -6.37
C PHE A 671 12.73 -4.47 -7.85
N THR A 672 11.44 -4.51 -8.21
CA THR A 672 10.97 -4.07 -9.54
C THR A 672 11.21 -2.57 -9.74
N SER A 673 11.25 -2.13 -11.00
CA SER A 673 11.61 -0.74 -11.36
C SER A 673 10.73 0.35 -10.75
N ASN A 674 9.50 0.00 -10.36
CA ASN A 674 8.52 0.93 -9.79
C ASN A 674 8.37 0.74 -8.26
N HIS A 675 9.27 0.02 -7.60
CA HIS A 675 9.15 -0.20 -6.16
C HIS A 675 9.45 1.08 -5.37
N PRO A 676 8.60 1.50 -4.40
CA PRO A 676 8.74 2.78 -3.71
C PRO A 676 10.09 3.01 -3.01
N SER A 677 10.75 1.95 -2.54
CA SER A 677 12.06 2.07 -1.88
C SER A 677 13.15 2.67 -2.79
N LEU A 678 13.00 2.58 -4.11
CA LEU A 678 13.89 3.22 -5.09
C LEU A 678 13.76 4.74 -5.02
N ALA A 679 12.53 5.26 -4.92
CA ALA A 679 12.24 6.69 -4.85
C ALA A 679 12.97 7.37 -3.68
N ILE A 680 13.01 6.74 -2.49
CA ILE A 680 13.75 7.26 -1.32
C ILE A 680 15.24 7.47 -1.65
N SER A 681 15.85 6.58 -2.43
CA SER A 681 17.27 6.70 -2.77
C SER A 681 17.51 7.84 -3.76
N TYR A 682 16.60 8.02 -4.73
CA TYR A 682 16.64 9.16 -5.64
C TYR A 682 16.42 10.49 -4.92
N ILE A 683 15.51 10.53 -3.93
CA ILE A 683 15.31 11.71 -3.07
C ILE A 683 16.62 12.08 -2.36
N ASN A 684 17.29 11.12 -1.71
CA ASN A 684 18.51 11.41 -0.98
C ASN A 684 19.66 11.84 -1.92
N ILE A 685 19.75 11.26 -3.12
CA ILE A 685 20.72 11.70 -4.14
C ILE A 685 20.40 13.12 -4.62
N GLY A 686 19.12 13.43 -4.88
CA GLY A 686 18.69 14.75 -5.28
C GLY A 686 18.97 15.82 -4.23
N GLU A 687 18.85 15.47 -2.95
CA GLU A 687 19.20 16.37 -1.84
C GLU A 687 20.69 16.68 -1.81
N ILE A 688 21.57 15.71 -2.10
CA ILE A 688 23.00 16.02 -2.17
C ILE A 688 23.32 16.92 -3.37
N HIS A 689 22.75 16.66 -4.54
CA HIS A 689 22.90 17.55 -5.70
C HIS A 689 22.42 18.97 -5.37
N GLN A 690 21.31 19.11 -4.64
CA GLN A 690 20.82 20.40 -4.14
C GLN A 690 21.85 21.07 -3.21
N LEU A 691 22.43 20.35 -2.26
CA LEU A 691 23.47 20.88 -1.33
C LEU A 691 24.79 21.23 -2.04
N LEU A 692 25.05 20.62 -3.20
CA LEU A 692 26.17 20.96 -4.07
C LEU A 692 25.87 22.12 -5.03
N GLY A 693 24.64 22.65 -5.04
CA GLY A 693 24.22 23.71 -5.99
C GLY A 693 23.94 23.21 -7.40
N GLU A 694 23.88 21.89 -7.60
CA GLU A 694 23.61 21.20 -8.86
C GLU A 694 22.08 21.02 -9.03
N PHE A 695 21.37 22.15 -9.20
CA PHE A 695 19.91 22.17 -9.12
C PHE A 695 19.20 21.38 -10.22
N SER A 696 19.77 21.29 -11.42
CA SER A 696 19.23 20.47 -12.52
C SER A 696 19.20 18.98 -12.20
N GLU A 697 20.28 18.47 -11.62
CA GLU A 697 20.47 17.08 -11.22
C GLU A 697 19.57 16.74 -10.02
N ALA A 698 19.39 17.70 -9.11
CA ALA A 698 18.43 17.60 -8.01
C ALA A 698 17.00 17.44 -8.53
N ILE A 699 16.55 18.33 -9.43
CA ILE A 699 15.22 18.25 -10.05
C ILE A 699 15.03 16.91 -10.77
N SER A 700 15.98 16.50 -11.62
CA SER A 700 15.89 15.23 -12.34
C SER A 700 15.78 14.02 -11.40
N SER A 701 16.48 14.05 -10.27
CA SER A 701 16.41 12.98 -9.27
C SER A 701 15.05 12.97 -8.55
N TYR A 702 14.52 14.14 -8.18
CA TYR A 702 13.20 14.24 -7.56
C TYR A 702 12.06 13.87 -8.52
N GLU A 703 12.15 14.24 -9.80
CA GLU A 703 11.16 13.85 -10.82
C GLU A 703 11.12 12.34 -11.03
N LYS A 704 12.29 11.67 -11.09
CA LYS A 704 12.36 10.20 -11.13
C LYS A 704 11.75 9.55 -9.89
N ALA A 705 11.99 10.12 -8.71
CA ALA A 705 11.36 9.64 -7.48
C ALA A 705 9.84 9.78 -7.52
N LEU A 706 9.35 10.92 -8.03
CA LEU A 706 7.93 11.21 -8.18
C LEU A 706 7.27 10.22 -9.15
N GLU A 707 7.88 9.99 -10.32
CA GLU A 707 7.38 9.04 -11.32
C GLU A 707 7.22 7.62 -10.74
N ILE A 708 8.22 7.15 -9.98
CA ILE A 708 8.17 5.85 -9.30
C ILE A 708 7.02 5.81 -8.29
N GLN A 709 6.87 6.84 -7.47
CA GLN A 709 5.83 6.91 -6.45
C GLN A 709 4.42 7.00 -7.04
N GLU A 710 4.22 7.79 -8.10
CA GLU A 710 2.94 7.91 -8.79
C GLU A 710 2.52 6.58 -9.45
N LYS A 711 3.48 5.77 -9.87
CA LYS A 711 3.26 4.40 -10.35
C LYS A 711 3.10 3.36 -9.24
N ALA A 712 3.36 3.68 -7.98
CA ALA A 712 3.36 2.70 -6.90
C ALA A 712 2.26 2.95 -5.86
N TYR A 713 1.84 4.20 -5.70
CA TYR A 713 0.94 4.64 -4.64
C TYR A 713 -0.33 5.29 -5.18
N SER A 714 -1.33 5.43 -4.32
CA SER A 714 -2.51 6.25 -4.62
C SER A 714 -2.16 7.75 -4.64
N ILE A 715 -2.97 8.55 -5.36
CA ILE A 715 -2.76 10.00 -5.53
C ILE A 715 -2.66 10.80 -4.21
N ASN A 716 -3.17 10.25 -3.10
CA ASN A 716 -3.15 10.89 -1.78
C ASN A 716 -2.16 10.24 -0.80
N HIS A 717 -1.24 9.39 -1.27
CA HIS A 717 -0.28 8.75 -0.37
C HIS A 717 0.70 9.78 0.24
N PRO A 718 0.94 9.76 1.57
CA PRO A 718 1.81 10.74 2.24
C PRO A 718 3.22 10.89 1.67
N ASP A 719 3.81 9.81 1.13
CA ASP A 719 5.17 9.84 0.57
C ASP A 719 5.31 10.74 -0.67
N LEU A 720 4.24 10.90 -1.47
CA LEU A 720 4.23 11.83 -2.60
C LEU A 720 4.45 13.28 -2.12
N ALA A 721 3.93 13.62 -0.94
CA ALA A 721 4.08 14.95 -0.36
C ALA A 721 5.54 15.28 0.02
N ILE A 722 6.38 14.27 0.30
CA ILE A 722 7.81 14.48 0.57
C ILE A 722 8.51 14.95 -0.71
N THR A 723 8.28 14.27 -1.83
CA THR A 723 8.91 14.61 -3.11
C THR A 723 8.45 15.96 -3.64
N TYR A 724 7.14 16.24 -3.57
CA TYR A 724 6.62 17.58 -3.89
C TYR A 724 7.23 18.66 -3.01
N ASN A 725 7.42 18.40 -1.72
CA ASN A 725 8.09 19.35 -0.84
C ASN A 725 9.53 19.64 -1.28
N ASN A 726 10.30 18.63 -1.64
CA ASN A 726 11.70 18.80 -2.05
C ASN A 726 11.83 19.52 -3.40
N LEU A 727 10.94 19.25 -4.36
CA LEU A 727 10.82 20.07 -5.57
C LEU A 727 10.53 21.53 -5.22
N GLY A 728 9.63 21.76 -4.26
CA GLY A 728 9.34 23.10 -3.74
C GLY A 728 10.57 23.83 -3.20
N VAL A 729 11.45 23.13 -2.47
CA VAL A 729 12.71 23.67 -1.94
C VAL A 729 13.66 24.08 -3.07
N VAL A 730 13.86 23.23 -4.09
CA VAL A 730 14.78 23.56 -5.20
C VAL A 730 14.26 24.74 -6.01
N HIS A 731 12.96 24.79 -6.30
CA HIS A 731 12.37 25.95 -6.98
C HIS A 731 12.48 27.23 -6.15
N GLN A 732 12.37 27.14 -4.82
CA GLN A 732 12.62 28.28 -3.94
C GLN A 732 14.09 28.75 -4.03
N LEU A 733 15.07 27.84 -4.01
CA LEU A 733 16.50 28.17 -4.14
C LEU A 733 16.85 28.79 -5.50
N LEU A 734 16.13 28.41 -6.56
CA LEU A 734 16.24 29.01 -7.89
C LEU A 734 15.53 30.36 -8.00
N GLY A 735 14.93 30.89 -6.93
CA GLY A 735 14.16 32.15 -6.96
C GLY A 735 12.76 32.04 -7.58
N ASN A 736 12.35 30.84 -8.01
CA ASN A 736 11.04 30.55 -8.59
C ASN A 736 9.96 30.35 -7.51
N TYR A 737 9.75 31.37 -6.66
CA TYR A 737 8.89 31.28 -5.49
C TYR A 737 7.44 30.84 -5.78
N PRO A 738 6.76 31.31 -6.86
CA PRO A 738 5.40 30.85 -7.16
C PRO A 738 5.33 29.33 -7.45
N SER A 739 6.31 28.79 -8.17
CA SER A 739 6.40 27.34 -8.42
C SER A 739 6.66 26.58 -7.12
N GLY A 740 7.59 27.09 -6.28
CA GLY A 740 7.85 26.53 -4.96
C GLY A 740 6.60 26.46 -4.08
N LEU A 741 5.83 27.56 -4.03
CA LEU A 741 4.56 27.64 -3.31
C LEU A 741 3.53 26.63 -3.85
N SER A 742 3.40 26.50 -5.17
CA SER A 742 2.49 25.53 -5.81
C SER A 742 2.81 24.09 -5.38
N PHE A 743 4.08 23.71 -5.37
CA PHE A 743 4.52 22.39 -4.93
C PHE A 743 4.26 22.15 -3.43
N TYR A 744 4.54 23.13 -2.57
CA TYR A 744 4.21 23.02 -1.15
C TYR A 744 2.71 22.90 -0.89
N GLN A 745 1.87 23.60 -1.66
CA GLN A 745 0.41 23.48 -1.58
C GLN A 745 -0.09 22.10 -2.01
N LYS A 746 0.48 21.50 -3.07
CA LYS A 746 0.19 20.11 -3.46
C LYS A 746 0.54 19.13 -2.32
N ALA A 747 1.72 19.27 -1.73
CA ALA A 747 2.15 18.45 -0.60
C ALA A 747 1.21 18.62 0.62
N LEU A 748 0.80 19.84 0.93
CA LEU A 748 -0.16 20.13 2.00
C LEU A 748 -1.51 19.47 1.75
N LYS A 749 -2.07 19.57 0.53
CA LYS A 749 -3.36 19.00 0.17
C LYS A 749 -3.38 17.47 0.32
N ILE A 750 -2.30 16.80 -0.10
CA ILE A 750 -2.12 15.36 0.09
C ILE A 750 -2.16 15.02 1.58
N ARG A 751 -1.32 15.68 2.39
CA ARG A 751 -1.23 15.45 3.84
C ARG A 751 -2.55 15.73 4.57
N GLN A 752 -3.31 16.76 4.17
CA GLN A 752 -4.60 17.08 4.77
C GLN A 752 -5.66 16.00 4.50
N LYS A 753 -5.61 15.35 3.34
CA LYS A 753 -6.50 14.24 3.01
C LYS A 753 -6.10 12.94 3.72
N SER A 754 -4.81 12.68 3.86
CA SER A 754 -4.30 11.40 4.35
C SER A 754 -4.02 11.34 5.86
N LEU A 755 -3.81 12.48 6.53
CA LEU A 755 -3.36 12.53 7.93
C LEU A 755 -4.36 13.29 8.83
N PRO A 756 -4.35 13.04 10.15
CA PRO A 756 -5.07 13.86 11.12
C PRO A 756 -4.65 15.34 11.09
N SER A 757 -5.56 16.25 11.44
CA SER A 757 -5.33 17.71 11.39
C SER A 757 -4.23 18.22 12.35
N ASN A 758 -3.87 17.42 13.36
CA ASN A 758 -2.79 17.68 14.32
C ASN A 758 -1.49 16.94 13.98
N HIS A 759 -1.38 16.28 12.83
CA HIS A 759 -0.20 15.50 12.48
C HIS A 759 1.04 16.40 12.23
N PRO A 760 2.23 16.07 12.78
CA PRO A 760 3.46 16.87 12.63
C PRO A 760 3.86 17.19 11.18
N ALA A 761 3.61 16.29 10.23
CA ALA A 761 3.87 16.53 8.81
C ALA A 761 3.10 17.73 8.23
N LEU A 762 1.91 18.05 8.75
CA LEU A 762 1.18 19.27 8.37
C LEU A 762 1.93 20.52 8.83
N ALA A 763 2.52 20.49 10.03
CA ALA A 763 3.34 21.59 10.53
C ALA A 763 4.54 21.84 9.61
N THR A 764 5.17 20.78 9.09
CA THR A 764 6.27 20.92 8.12
C THR A 764 5.81 21.63 6.84
N SER A 765 4.65 21.25 6.30
CA SER A 765 4.08 21.94 5.13
C SER A 765 3.76 23.41 5.41
N TYR A 766 3.11 23.71 6.54
CA TYR A 766 2.82 25.10 6.91
C TYR A 766 4.10 25.92 7.09
N ASN A 767 5.14 25.34 7.69
CA ASN A 767 6.41 26.02 7.87
C ASN A 767 7.05 26.42 6.52
N ASN A 768 7.07 25.50 5.56
CA ASN A 768 7.69 25.74 4.26
C ASN A 768 6.88 26.75 3.42
N ILE A 769 5.54 26.69 3.51
CA ILE A 769 4.68 27.73 2.92
C ILE A 769 4.95 29.09 3.58
N GLY A 770 5.06 29.14 4.90
CA GLY A 770 5.38 30.38 5.62
C GLY A 770 6.73 30.96 5.19
N HIS A 771 7.73 30.11 4.98
CA HIS A 771 9.05 30.53 4.52
C HIS A 771 9.04 31.09 3.09
N VAL A 772 8.42 30.41 2.13
CA VAL A 772 8.34 30.95 0.76
C VAL A 772 7.47 32.21 0.69
N SER A 773 6.40 32.31 1.49
CA SER A 773 5.61 33.55 1.60
C SER A 773 6.44 34.72 2.11
N GLN A 774 7.32 34.49 3.08
CA GLN A 774 8.26 35.51 3.57
C GLN A 774 9.23 35.95 2.47
N LEU A 775 9.78 35.02 1.67
CA LEU A 775 10.66 35.34 0.54
C LEU A 775 9.95 36.11 -0.57
N MET A 776 8.65 35.89 -0.75
CA MET A 776 7.80 36.67 -1.65
C MET A 776 7.41 38.05 -1.09
N GLY A 777 7.78 38.36 0.16
CA GLY A 777 7.46 39.63 0.84
C GLY A 777 6.09 39.65 1.54
N ASP A 778 5.31 38.56 1.49
CA ASP A 778 4.04 38.46 2.21
C ASP A 778 4.27 38.04 3.68
N ASN A 779 4.68 39.03 4.47
CA ASN A 779 5.02 38.82 5.88
C ASN A 779 3.80 38.43 6.75
N ASN A 780 2.59 38.81 6.34
CA ASN A 780 1.36 38.49 7.08
C ASN A 780 0.99 37.01 6.89
N ALA A 781 1.00 36.53 5.65
CA ALA A 781 0.79 35.11 5.37
C ALA A 781 1.87 34.25 6.06
N ALA A 782 3.14 34.67 5.97
CA ALA A 782 4.25 33.97 6.65
C ALA A 782 4.00 33.82 8.16
N LEU A 783 3.63 34.92 8.83
CA LEU A 783 3.33 34.91 10.26
C LEU A 783 2.14 33.97 10.58
N GLU A 784 1.07 33.99 9.79
CA GLU A 784 -0.09 33.12 9.98
C GLU A 784 0.31 31.63 9.87
N TYR A 785 1.06 31.27 8.84
CA TYR A 785 1.50 29.89 8.63
C TYR A 785 2.49 29.39 9.70
N TYR A 786 3.38 30.25 10.19
CA TYR A 786 4.24 29.90 11.33
C TYR A 786 3.44 29.73 12.63
N GLN A 787 2.37 30.51 12.85
CA GLN A 787 1.46 30.29 13.99
C GLN A 787 0.68 28.96 13.86
N LYS A 788 0.21 28.61 12.65
CA LYS A 788 -0.41 27.31 12.38
C LYS A 788 0.56 26.16 12.66
N THR A 789 1.81 26.29 12.19
CA THR A 789 2.91 25.34 12.47
C THR A 789 3.07 25.12 13.96
N LYS A 790 3.22 26.21 14.71
CA LYS A 790 3.37 26.18 16.17
C LYS A 790 2.18 25.50 16.85
N SER A 791 0.95 25.86 16.48
CA SER A 791 -0.27 25.30 17.08
C SER A 791 -0.41 23.79 16.86
N VAL A 792 -0.01 23.29 15.67
CA VAL A 792 0.01 21.85 15.40
C VAL A 792 1.06 21.18 16.28
N GLN A 793 2.31 21.68 16.27
CA GLN A 793 3.41 21.10 17.04
C GLN A 793 3.16 21.09 18.55
N GLU A 794 2.57 22.15 19.13
CA GLU A 794 2.24 22.21 20.57
C GLU A 794 1.20 21.16 20.98
N LYS A 795 0.41 20.62 20.04
CA LYS A 795 -0.58 19.57 20.32
C LYS A 795 0.00 18.15 20.26
N CYS A 796 1.01 17.91 19.42
CA CYS A 796 1.51 16.55 19.16
C CYS A 796 2.93 16.29 19.69
N LEU A 797 3.74 17.33 19.92
CA LEU A 797 5.13 17.21 20.36
C LEU A 797 5.30 17.54 21.85
N GLY A 798 6.42 17.09 22.43
CA GLY A 798 6.84 17.53 23.76
C GLY A 798 7.14 19.04 23.81
N PRO A 799 6.97 19.72 24.96
CA PRO A 799 7.17 21.17 25.08
C PRO A 799 8.61 21.62 24.80
N ASN A 800 9.58 20.72 24.93
CA ASN A 800 11.00 20.96 24.64
C ASN A 800 11.45 20.34 23.31
N HIS A 801 10.53 19.96 22.42
CA HIS A 801 10.88 19.32 21.16
C HIS A 801 11.69 20.27 20.24
N PRO A 802 12.81 19.84 19.62
CA PRO A 802 13.63 20.68 18.74
C PRO A 802 12.87 21.37 17.60
N SER A 803 11.90 20.71 16.98
CA SER A 803 11.01 21.30 15.96
C SER A 803 10.23 22.55 16.43
N LEU A 804 9.79 22.60 17.70
CA LEU A 804 9.20 23.82 18.25
C LEU A 804 10.22 24.96 18.31
N ALA A 805 11.48 24.63 18.65
CA ALA A 805 12.56 25.61 18.66
C ALA A 805 12.84 26.17 17.25
N VAL A 806 12.77 25.33 16.20
CA VAL A 806 12.86 25.80 14.81
C VAL A 806 11.73 26.78 14.50
N THR A 807 10.50 26.46 14.85
CA THR A 807 9.36 27.36 14.67
C THR A 807 9.50 28.68 15.43
N PHE A 808 10.05 28.65 16.66
CA PHE A 808 10.37 29.89 17.39
C PHE A 808 11.47 30.72 16.70
N ASN A 809 12.47 30.09 16.06
CA ASN A 809 13.43 30.85 15.25
C ASN A 809 12.75 31.50 14.04
N ASN A 810 11.91 30.78 13.31
CA ASN A 810 11.22 31.33 12.14
C ASN A 810 10.25 32.45 12.51
N LEU A 811 9.55 32.30 13.64
CA LEU A 811 8.77 33.39 14.24
C LEU A 811 9.65 34.57 14.69
N GLY A 812 10.86 34.30 15.20
CA GLY A 812 11.82 35.35 15.53
C GLY A 812 12.29 36.11 14.30
N ASP A 813 12.52 35.40 13.19
CA ASP A 813 13.01 35.97 11.94
C ASP A 813 11.96 36.86 11.28
N ILE A 814 10.71 36.42 11.21
CA ILE A 814 9.63 37.27 10.69
C ILE A 814 9.41 38.51 11.57
N GLN A 815 9.52 38.39 12.90
CA GLN A 815 9.44 39.56 13.80
C GLN A 815 10.61 40.52 13.61
N ARG A 816 11.81 40.02 13.31
CA ARG A 816 12.97 40.84 12.95
C ARG A 816 12.71 41.58 11.64
N THR A 817 12.20 40.91 10.61
CA THR A 817 11.85 41.52 9.32
C THR A 817 10.79 42.61 9.48
N LEU A 818 9.86 42.44 10.42
CA LEU A 818 8.85 43.45 10.80
C LEU A 818 9.40 44.58 11.71
N GLY A 819 10.70 44.58 12.05
CA GLY A 819 11.33 45.61 12.91
C GLY A 819 11.14 45.42 14.42
N ASN A 820 10.48 44.34 14.86
CA ASN A 820 10.18 44.05 16.25
C ASN A 820 11.35 43.35 16.97
N HIS A 821 12.53 43.98 17.00
CA HIS A 821 13.78 43.35 17.46
C HIS A 821 13.72 42.75 18.88
N LYS A 822 13.07 43.43 19.84
CA LYS A 822 12.92 42.89 21.22
C LYS A 822 12.14 41.58 21.24
N ARG A 823 11.07 41.50 20.45
CA ARG A 823 10.23 40.29 20.34
C ARG A 823 10.98 39.17 19.62
N ALA A 824 11.75 39.52 18.58
CA ALA A 824 12.62 38.57 17.90
C ALA A 824 13.64 37.94 18.85
N LEU A 825 14.35 38.75 19.65
CA LEU A 825 15.31 38.25 20.66
C LEU A 825 14.65 37.31 21.66
N GLY A 826 13.49 37.67 22.22
CA GLY A 826 12.78 36.79 23.16
C GLY A 826 12.34 35.44 22.55
N LEU A 827 11.98 35.43 21.26
CA LEU A 827 11.65 34.19 20.53
C LEU A 827 12.91 33.33 20.28
N TYR A 828 14.03 33.95 19.91
CA TYR A 828 15.31 33.25 19.75
C TYR A 828 15.85 32.70 21.07
N GLU A 829 15.72 33.45 22.17
CA GLU A 829 16.10 32.97 23.51
C GLU A 829 15.27 31.75 23.92
N LYS A 830 13.96 31.77 23.66
CA LYS A 830 13.10 30.61 23.89
C LYS A 830 13.48 29.41 23.03
N SER A 831 13.85 29.63 21.77
CA SER A 831 14.40 28.58 20.90
C SER A 831 15.67 27.96 21.49
N LEU A 832 16.59 28.81 21.97
CA LEU A 832 17.85 28.38 22.56
C LEU A 832 17.62 27.59 23.86
N GLU A 833 16.69 28.02 24.70
CA GLU A 833 16.31 27.32 25.94
C GLU A 833 15.81 25.91 25.63
N ILE A 834 14.89 25.78 24.66
CA ILE A 834 14.34 24.49 24.24
C ILE A 834 15.46 23.56 23.74
N LYS A 835 16.30 24.05 22.81
CA LYS A 835 17.41 23.26 22.25
C LYS A 835 18.40 22.81 23.31
N LYS A 836 18.74 23.67 24.29
CA LYS A 836 19.66 23.31 25.38
C LYS A 836 19.08 22.25 26.33
N LYS A 837 17.76 22.13 26.44
CA LYS A 837 17.09 21.12 27.27
C LYS A 837 17.02 19.76 26.56
N SER A 838 16.71 19.73 25.27
CA SER A 838 16.51 18.47 24.53
C SER A 838 17.74 17.93 23.82
N LEU A 839 18.66 18.80 23.38
CA LEU A 839 19.84 18.44 22.59
C LEU A 839 21.11 18.45 23.44
N ALA A 840 22.20 17.89 22.89
CA ALA A 840 23.51 18.02 23.50
C ALA A 840 23.92 19.51 23.61
N SER A 841 24.68 19.87 24.66
CA SER A 841 25.08 21.26 24.93
C SER A 841 25.90 21.90 23.81
N ASN A 842 26.51 21.08 22.96
CA ASN A 842 27.25 21.47 21.78
C ASN A 842 26.47 21.20 20.47
N HIS A 843 25.19 20.83 20.48
CA HIS A 843 24.49 20.46 19.23
C HIS A 843 24.56 21.57 18.15
N PRO A 844 24.87 21.23 16.87
CA PRO A 844 25.02 22.22 15.79
C PRO A 844 23.84 23.17 15.59
N ALA A 845 22.60 22.67 15.77
CA ALA A 845 21.39 23.49 15.72
C ALA A 845 21.39 24.70 16.67
N LEU A 846 22.20 24.73 17.73
CA LEU A 846 22.37 25.91 18.60
C LEU A 846 23.03 27.06 17.85
N SER A 847 23.98 26.78 16.95
CA SER A 847 24.71 27.78 16.16
C SER A 847 23.82 28.59 15.25
N VAL A 848 22.81 27.97 14.64
CA VAL A 848 21.81 28.68 13.82
C VAL A 848 21.09 29.76 14.64
N THR A 849 20.67 29.44 15.87
CA THR A 849 20.01 30.42 16.75
C THR A 849 20.98 31.51 17.21
N TYR A 850 22.23 31.15 17.51
CA TYR A 850 23.25 32.15 17.84
C TYR A 850 23.53 33.11 16.67
N ASN A 851 23.65 32.59 15.45
CA ASN A 851 23.79 33.41 14.24
C ASN A 851 22.59 34.35 14.07
N ASN A 852 21.36 33.85 14.21
CA ASN A 852 20.16 34.69 14.09
C ASN A 852 20.08 35.80 15.14
N ILE A 853 20.50 35.52 16.38
CA ILE A 853 20.64 36.55 17.43
C ILE A 853 21.71 37.57 17.04
N GLY A 854 22.84 37.11 16.51
CA GLY A 854 23.91 37.97 15.97
C GLY A 854 23.41 38.91 14.88
N VAL A 855 22.61 38.41 13.94
CA VAL A 855 21.98 39.21 12.88
C VAL A 855 21.06 40.28 13.47
N VAL A 856 20.26 39.96 14.49
CA VAL A 856 19.43 40.99 15.16
C VAL A 856 20.30 42.08 15.77
N TYR A 857 21.34 41.72 16.53
CA TYR A 857 22.23 42.73 17.10
C TYR A 857 22.96 43.56 16.05
N GLN A 858 23.31 42.95 14.92
CA GLN A 858 23.88 43.67 13.78
C GLN A 858 22.88 44.67 13.17
N THR A 859 21.62 44.28 12.98
CA THR A 859 20.57 45.21 12.52
C THR A 859 20.32 46.36 13.51
N MET A 860 20.53 46.11 14.81
CA MET A 860 20.46 47.14 15.86
C MET A 860 21.76 47.95 16.02
N GLN A 861 22.76 47.76 15.15
CA GLN A 861 24.10 48.38 15.22
C GLN A 861 24.88 48.08 16.51
N LYS A 862 24.53 47.01 17.23
CA LYS A 862 25.24 46.52 18.43
C LYS A 862 26.32 45.51 18.04
N HIS A 863 27.32 45.96 17.29
CA HIS A 863 28.31 45.11 16.63
C HIS A 863 29.12 44.21 17.58
N ALA A 864 29.45 44.69 18.79
CA ALA A 864 30.18 43.88 19.78
C ALA A 864 29.40 42.64 20.22
N LEU A 865 28.09 42.80 20.47
CA LEU A 865 27.21 41.68 20.83
C LEU A 865 26.99 40.75 19.64
N ALA A 866 26.86 41.30 18.42
CA ALA A 866 26.76 40.48 17.21
C ALA A 866 27.97 39.57 17.04
N LEU A 867 29.19 40.13 17.18
CA LEU A 867 30.45 39.37 17.11
C LEU A 867 30.54 38.31 18.22
N GLU A 868 30.12 38.61 19.45
CA GLU A 868 30.08 37.63 20.54
C GLU A 868 29.23 36.41 20.17
N HIS A 869 28.03 36.64 19.62
CA HIS A 869 27.12 35.56 19.24
C HIS A 869 27.61 34.77 18.01
N TYR A 870 28.18 35.42 17.01
CA TYR A 870 28.78 34.72 15.87
C TYR A 870 29.99 33.87 16.30
N LYS A 871 30.81 34.33 17.24
CA LYS A 871 31.90 33.53 17.81
C LYS A 871 31.39 32.31 18.58
N LYS A 872 30.33 32.46 19.38
CA LYS A 872 29.67 31.32 20.05
C LYS A 872 29.15 30.28 19.06
N ALA A 873 28.57 30.72 17.94
CA ALA A 873 28.12 29.83 16.87
C ALA A 873 29.29 29.05 16.24
N LEU A 874 30.38 29.76 15.93
CA LEU A 874 31.61 29.17 15.37
C LEU A 874 32.24 28.15 16.33
N GLU A 875 32.41 28.51 17.60
CA GLU A 875 32.98 27.61 18.63
C GLU A 875 32.13 26.35 18.83
N ASN A 876 30.80 26.46 18.70
CA ASN A 876 29.90 25.32 18.79
C ASN A 876 30.03 24.40 17.56
N GLN A 877 30.05 24.96 16.34
CA GLN A 877 30.23 24.20 15.11
C GLN A 877 31.59 23.47 15.09
N GLN A 878 32.68 24.15 15.45
CA GLN A 878 34.04 23.57 15.48
C GLN A 878 34.20 22.38 16.44
N LYS A 879 33.30 22.24 17.43
CA LYS A 879 33.31 21.09 18.36
C LYS A 879 32.63 19.85 17.80
N ASN A 880 31.81 19.96 16.75
CA ASN A 880 30.96 18.86 16.25
C ASN A 880 31.21 18.51 14.80
N PHE A 881 31.60 19.52 14.02
CA PHE A 881 31.87 19.36 12.60
C PHE A 881 33.38 19.27 12.33
N PRO A 882 33.77 18.59 11.25
CA PRO A 882 35.09 18.78 10.65
C PRO A 882 35.40 20.26 10.38
N LEU A 883 36.67 20.67 10.46
CA LEU A 883 37.07 22.08 10.31
C LEU A 883 36.77 22.67 8.93
N ASP A 884 36.58 21.80 7.93
CA ASP A 884 36.19 22.12 6.56
C ASP A 884 34.69 22.02 6.33
N HIS A 885 33.85 21.98 7.36
CA HIS A 885 32.40 21.91 7.16
C HIS A 885 31.81 23.23 6.62
N PRO A 886 30.89 23.21 5.65
CA PRO A 886 30.27 24.42 5.07
C PRO A 886 29.68 25.40 6.10
N GLU A 887 28.97 24.91 7.12
CA GLU A 887 28.45 25.75 8.22
C GLU A 887 29.51 26.58 8.97
N ILE A 888 30.77 26.09 9.08
CA ILE A 888 31.86 26.86 9.69
C ILE A 888 32.24 28.05 8.81
N ALA A 889 32.22 27.86 7.48
CA ALA A 889 32.45 28.93 6.53
C ALA A 889 31.37 30.02 6.62
N LEU A 890 30.11 29.64 6.79
CA LEU A 890 29.01 30.59 7.03
C LEU A 890 29.24 31.45 8.28
N SER A 891 29.73 30.84 9.37
CA SER A 891 30.08 31.60 10.58
C SER A 891 31.29 32.52 10.37
N TYR A 892 32.33 32.10 9.65
CA TYR A 892 33.41 33.01 9.25
C TYR A 892 32.90 34.16 8.38
N TYR A 893 32.05 33.87 7.40
CA TYR A 893 31.40 34.88 6.57
C TYR A 893 30.64 35.90 7.42
N ASN A 894 29.78 35.46 8.35
CA ASN A 894 29.03 36.35 9.23
C ASN A 894 29.93 37.23 10.11
N ILE A 895 31.03 36.65 10.65
CA ILE A 895 32.04 37.41 11.39
C ILE A 895 32.71 38.46 10.49
N GLY A 896 33.06 38.09 9.26
CA GLY A 896 33.62 39.00 8.26
C GLY A 896 32.68 40.18 7.98
N THR A 897 31.40 39.90 7.74
CA THR A 897 30.36 40.91 7.48
C THR A 897 30.12 41.83 8.68
N ALA A 898 30.24 41.31 9.90
CA ALA A 898 30.20 42.11 11.11
C ALA A 898 31.41 43.06 11.23
N HIS A 899 32.63 42.57 10.93
CA HIS A 899 33.85 43.39 10.90
C HIS A 899 33.81 44.45 9.79
N GLN A 900 33.28 44.11 8.63
CA GLN A 900 33.05 45.05 7.53
C GLN A 900 32.09 46.18 7.95
N SER A 901 31.05 45.86 8.71
CA SER A 901 30.08 46.85 9.21
C SER A 901 30.71 47.87 10.16
N ILE A 902 31.76 47.49 10.91
CA ILE A 902 32.55 48.40 11.76
C ILE A 902 33.80 48.96 11.06
N LYS A 903 33.87 48.85 9.72
CA LYS A 903 34.96 49.35 8.86
C LYS A 903 36.33 48.73 9.13
N GLN A 904 36.36 47.53 9.72
CA GLN A 904 37.59 46.75 9.92
C GLN A 904 37.81 45.81 8.73
N TYR A 905 38.03 46.39 7.55
CA TYR A 905 38.06 45.66 6.28
C TYR A 905 39.16 44.59 6.19
N SER A 906 40.32 44.81 6.81
CA SER A 906 41.40 43.81 6.84
C SER A 906 41.02 42.52 7.55
N ILE A 907 40.37 42.63 8.71
CA ILE A 907 39.88 41.47 9.47
C ILE A 907 38.70 40.81 8.74
N ALA A 908 37.85 41.62 8.08
CA ALA A 908 36.76 41.09 7.27
C ALA A 908 37.30 40.18 6.15
N LEU A 909 38.30 40.66 5.40
CA LEU A 909 38.96 39.91 4.33
C LEU A 909 39.60 38.60 4.82
N GLU A 910 40.27 38.60 5.98
CA GLU A 910 40.84 37.37 6.55
C GLU A 910 39.76 36.30 6.84
N ASN A 911 38.59 36.74 7.34
CA ASN A 911 37.48 35.82 7.60
C ASN A 911 36.81 35.35 6.30
N TYR A 912 36.67 36.23 5.30
CA TYR A 912 36.17 35.83 3.98
C TYR A 912 37.09 34.83 3.28
N GLU A 913 38.42 34.98 3.40
CA GLU A 913 39.38 34.03 2.86
C GLU A 913 39.25 32.65 3.52
N LYS A 914 39.07 32.61 4.85
CA LYS A 914 38.80 31.35 5.58
C LYS A 914 37.51 30.70 5.10
N ALA A 915 36.44 31.47 4.91
CA ALA A 915 35.17 30.96 4.42
C ALA A 915 35.27 30.43 2.98
N LEU A 916 35.93 31.17 2.08
CA LEU A 916 36.20 30.76 0.70
C LEU A 916 36.96 29.44 0.65
N LYS A 917 38.07 29.32 1.39
CA LYS A 917 38.90 28.11 1.40
C LYS A 917 38.13 26.86 1.82
N ILE A 918 37.19 27.00 2.76
CA ILE A 918 36.34 25.90 3.19
C ILE A 918 35.34 25.54 2.08
N HIS A 919 34.58 26.51 1.58
CA HIS A 919 33.57 26.25 0.55
C HIS A 919 34.14 25.76 -0.78
N GLU A 920 35.30 26.27 -1.22
CA GLU A 920 35.99 25.78 -2.43
C GLU A 920 36.42 24.32 -2.32
N LYS A 921 36.60 23.80 -1.09
CA LYS A 921 36.93 22.39 -0.85
C LYS A 921 35.69 21.50 -0.86
N THR A 922 34.55 21.99 -0.35
CA THR A 922 33.37 21.15 -0.07
C THR A 922 32.22 21.29 -1.06
N LEU A 923 32.08 22.45 -1.69
CA LEU A 923 30.98 22.77 -2.60
C LEU A 923 31.45 22.68 -4.05
N SER A 924 30.51 22.66 -5.00
CA SER A 924 30.86 22.77 -6.41
C SER A 924 31.46 24.15 -6.72
N ALA A 925 32.29 24.23 -7.76
CA ALA A 925 32.96 25.47 -8.16
C ALA A 925 31.98 26.62 -8.51
N ASN A 926 30.74 26.26 -8.85
CA ASN A 926 29.68 27.19 -9.24
C ASN A 926 28.62 27.40 -8.16
N HIS A 927 28.88 26.97 -6.92
CA HIS A 927 27.90 27.09 -5.85
C HIS A 927 27.56 28.56 -5.54
N PRO A 928 26.27 28.93 -5.41
CA PRO A 928 25.85 30.32 -5.12
C PRO A 928 26.50 30.96 -3.89
N ASP A 929 26.72 30.19 -2.81
CA ASP A 929 27.41 30.68 -1.61
C ASP A 929 28.83 31.21 -1.87
N LEU A 930 29.56 30.65 -2.84
CA LEU A 930 30.86 31.19 -3.25
C LEU A 930 30.71 32.59 -3.83
N ALA A 931 29.69 32.81 -4.66
CA ALA A 931 29.41 34.13 -5.23
C ALA A 931 29.11 35.17 -4.14
N HIS A 932 28.37 34.82 -3.09
CA HIS A 932 28.10 35.72 -1.97
C HIS A 932 29.37 36.16 -1.23
N ILE A 933 30.32 35.23 -0.99
CA ILE A 933 31.58 35.59 -0.34
C ILE A 933 32.44 36.44 -1.27
N TYR A 934 32.50 36.10 -2.57
CA TYR A 934 33.22 36.89 -3.57
C TYR A 934 32.68 38.33 -3.67
N ASN A 935 31.36 38.49 -3.69
CA ASN A 935 30.72 39.81 -3.67
C ASN A 935 31.05 40.60 -2.40
N SER A 936 30.98 39.96 -1.22
CA SER A 936 31.32 40.64 0.04
C SER A 936 32.80 41.01 0.12
N THR A 937 33.68 40.16 -0.41
CA THR A 937 35.12 40.44 -0.55
C THR A 937 35.36 41.62 -1.48
N ALA A 938 34.63 41.69 -2.60
CA ALA A 938 34.68 42.83 -3.52
C ALA A 938 34.22 44.13 -2.84
N THR A 939 33.13 44.08 -2.06
CA THR A 939 32.65 45.25 -1.31
C THR A 939 33.71 45.75 -0.30
N ALA A 940 34.40 44.85 0.39
CA ALA A 940 35.49 45.23 1.30
C ALA A 940 36.64 45.92 0.56
N TYR A 941 37.10 45.37 -0.57
CA TYR A 941 38.15 46.00 -1.39
C TYR A 941 37.72 47.34 -1.99
N PHE A 942 36.47 47.45 -2.42
CA PHE A 942 35.88 48.69 -2.92
C PHE A 942 35.98 49.81 -1.88
N HIS A 943 35.59 49.53 -0.63
CA HIS A 943 35.71 50.51 0.46
C HIS A 943 37.15 50.83 0.87
N MET A 944 38.09 49.93 0.61
CA MET A 944 39.53 50.18 0.78
C MET A 944 40.16 50.97 -0.40
N GLY A 945 39.39 51.27 -1.44
CA GLY A 945 39.86 51.94 -2.66
C GLY A 945 40.68 51.04 -3.59
N GLN A 946 40.70 49.73 -3.36
CA GLN A 946 41.39 48.74 -4.21
C GLN A 946 40.45 48.24 -5.31
N TYR A 947 40.03 49.13 -6.21
CA TYR A 947 38.97 48.83 -7.17
C TYR A 947 39.30 47.72 -8.16
N GLN A 948 40.57 47.56 -8.56
CA GLN A 948 40.96 46.46 -9.46
C GLN A 948 40.69 45.08 -8.83
N LYS A 949 41.03 44.90 -7.55
CA LYS A 949 40.72 43.65 -6.83
C LYS A 949 39.23 43.49 -6.59
N ALA A 950 38.53 44.60 -6.30
CA ALA A 950 37.07 44.57 -6.18
C ALA A 950 36.41 44.08 -7.48
N LEU A 951 36.90 44.55 -8.63
CA LEU A 951 36.42 44.14 -9.95
C LEU A 951 36.65 42.65 -10.19
N GLU A 952 37.85 42.14 -9.90
CA GLU A 952 38.19 40.72 -10.07
C GLU A 952 37.27 39.80 -9.24
N HIS A 953 37.05 40.14 -7.97
CA HIS A 953 36.20 39.35 -7.10
C HIS A 953 34.71 39.45 -7.47
N GLU A 954 34.22 40.64 -7.85
CA GLU A 954 32.83 40.80 -8.26
C GLU A 954 32.53 40.10 -9.59
N GLN A 955 33.47 40.16 -10.54
CA GLN A 955 33.34 39.44 -11.81
C GLN A 955 33.19 37.94 -11.55
N ARG A 956 34.00 37.38 -10.64
CA ARG A 956 33.92 35.98 -10.26
C ARG A 956 32.59 35.63 -9.60
N ALA A 957 32.03 36.51 -8.77
CA ALA A 957 30.69 36.32 -8.20
C ALA A 957 29.59 36.28 -9.27
N VAL A 958 29.67 37.16 -10.27
CA VAL A 958 28.74 37.20 -11.41
C VAL A 958 28.89 35.94 -12.27
N ASP A 959 30.12 35.53 -12.60
CA ASP A 959 30.38 34.35 -13.44
C ASP A 959 29.84 33.06 -12.81
N ILE A 960 30.08 32.87 -11.51
CA ILE A 960 29.54 31.74 -10.73
C ILE A 960 28.00 31.75 -10.77
N SER A 961 27.39 32.92 -10.55
CA SER A 961 25.95 33.07 -10.48
C SER A 961 25.26 32.86 -11.83
N ILE A 962 25.89 33.24 -12.94
CA ILE A 962 25.37 32.98 -14.31
C ILE A 962 25.29 31.48 -14.60
N GLN A 963 26.21 30.69 -14.05
CA GLN A 963 26.28 29.25 -14.30
C GLN A 963 25.32 28.42 -13.45
N SER A 964 24.91 28.93 -12.28
CA SER A 964 24.09 28.17 -11.31
C SER A 964 22.67 28.70 -11.09
N LEU A 965 22.42 29.98 -11.39
CA LEU A 965 21.14 30.64 -11.12
C LEU A 965 20.48 31.11 -12.43
N PRO A 966 19.15 31.20 -12.47
CA PRO A 966 18.46 31.71 -13.65
C PRO A 966 18.76 33.21 -13.87
N PRO A 967 18.67 33.72 -15.11
CA PRO A 967 19.08 35.09 -15.44
C PRO A 967 18.35 36.19 -14.66
N ASP A 968 17.11 35.93 -14.24
CA ASP A 968 16.23 36.81 -13.47
C ASP A 968 16.40 36.67 -11.96
N HIS A 969 17.33 35.82 -11.49
CA HIS A 969 17.55 35.61 -10.06
C HIS A 969 17.94 36.91 -9.33
N PRO A 970 17.29 37.25 -8.19
CA PRO A 970 17.54 38.52 -7.49
C PRO A 970 19.01 38.74 -7.10
N HIS A 971 19.71 37.70 -6.65
CA HIS A 971 21.14 37.80 -6.30
C HIS A 971 22.03 38.09 -7.52
N LEU A 972 21.79 37.44 -8.66
CA LEU A 972 22.56 37.70 -9.88
C LEU A 972 22.38 39.16 -10.34
N GLN A 973 21.16 39.69 -10.26
CA GLN A 973 20.89 41.11 -10.56
C GLN A 973 21.64 42.05 -9.61
N THR A 974 21.68 41.70 -8.32
CA THR A 974 22.41 42.47 -7.31
C THR A 974 23.91 42.51 -7.61
N PHE A 975 24.51 41.37 -7.95
CA PHE A 975 25.94 41.30 -8.28
C PHE A 975 26.27 42.07 -9.56
N LYS A 976 25.43 41.97 -10.60
CA LYS A 976 25.59 42.77 -11.84
C LYS A 976 25.55 44.28 -11.58
N LEU A 977 24.65 44.74 -10.71
CA LEU A 977 24.58 46.16 -10.33
C LEU A 977 25.83 46.60 -9.55
N HIS A 978 26.34 45.77 -8.65
CA HIS A 978 27.56 46.06 -7.92
C HIS A 978 28.78 46.09 -8.85
N LEU A 979 28.86 45.17 -9.81
CA LEU A 979 29.89 45.15 -10.85
C LEU A 979 29.91 46.43 -11.67
N GLN A 980 28.75 46.89 -12.16
CA GLN A 980 28.61 48.15 -12.89
C GLN A 980 29.09 49.35 -12.06
N ARG A 981 28.76 49.37 -10.78
CA ARG A 981 29.21 50.42 -9.86
C ARG A 981 30.74 50.43 -9.72
N ILE A 982 31.36 49.27 -9.54
CA ILE A 982 32.82 49.15 -9.44
C ILE A 982 33.49 49.62 -10.74
N GLN A 983 32.95 49.25 -11.90
CA GLN A 983 33.45 49.68 -13.21
C GLN A 983 33.38 51.20 -13.37
N SER A 984 32.26 51.82 -13.01
CA SER A 984 32.12 53.29 -13.11
C SER A 984 33.13 54.05 -12.24
N GLU A 985 33.45 53.54 -11.05
CA GLU A 985 34.44 54.16 -10.14
C GLU A 985 35.89 53.96 -10.61
N LEU A 986 36.14 52.88 -11.36
CA LEU A 986 37.41 52.63 -12.06
C LEU A 986 37.59 53.54 -13.27
N GLU A 987 36.52 53.88 -13.98
CA GLU A 987 36.56 54.81 -15.11
C GLU A 987 36.74 56.27 -14.68
N VAL A 988 36.28 56.62 -13.47
CA VAL A 988 36.38 57.98 -12.89
C VAL A 988 37.76 58.27 -12.27
N LYS A 989 38.52 57.25 -11.87
CA LYS A 989 39.86 57.39 -11.27
C LYS A 989 40.97 57.14 -12.28
#